data_AF-A0A7Y5GA05-F1
#
_entry.id   AF-A0A7Y5GA05-F1
#
_cell.length_a   1.000
_cell.length_b   1.000
_cell.length_c   1.000
_cell.angle_alpha   90.00
_cell.angle_beta   90.00
_cell.angle_gamma   90.00
#
_symmetry.space_group_name_H-M   'P 1'
#
loop_
_entity.id
_entity.type
_entity.pdbx_description
1 polymer ?
#
loop_
_entity_poly.entity_id
_entity_poly.type
_entity_poly.pdbx_seq_one_letter_code
_entity_poly.pdbx_strand_id
1 'polypeptide(L)'
;MSVHSDQKIRLAFLWHQHQPFYKIQTSDGQTVYQMPWVRLHAVKDYYDIPRHLEDFPTIKQNFNLVPSLLVQLEDYANHRALDNILLLTLKNPNDLTEAEKERVLDLFFMANYDQMIKPFARYHELWKKKQSKTHYSEQDWLDLQVWYNLCWVGPSWQEQSPFKELFAKGGHFTDDDKRILIDGHYTIMSQVLPLYRRLQEKKQIELSVSPFYHCILPLLCDSAIAQECDPNMIKPEIDFKYPQDAAAQLQTAVEYFKSVMGGMPEGMWPSEGSVSEEALGLIAKTGIQWIATDEEILHHSNADEKDKYQPYRFQTIGGEIKIIFRDHALSDSIGFRYASMSPKDAVKEFIDTIERIRLSLIESGKKPESYMVSVILDGENCWEYYPENGRKFLKQLYTTLSKSKTIETCTISEFLKQQENIQDIKKLFPGSWINHNFRIWIGGHAEKNLAWKYLYAAREHLKNKLQHLSVEQAKQAWEEIYIAEGSDWFWWFGDDHHAHNKNEFDVLFRYHLLQVYKLIGEDVPEYLNIPIMKTAGEIPVQRKPTAPLYPKIDGRESHFFEWQAAGQFSAKLDGDTMSIINDWIETVYYGFNEEKLFIRIDFVGQKIEKFKRSEKLALCLTFQPPQKIFFYSKHVDSAVPCDYVFGHLFECAVDWRSLGIVRGQQLPLIVSVIQDGKELIRLPSRDYYLIDFPDEFFDKYLWSV
;
A
#
# COMPACT_ATOMS: atom_id res chain seq x y z
N MET A 1 -5.24 -55.62 -2.25
CA MET A 1 -4.85 -54.20 -2.11
C MET A 1 -5.00 -53.43 -3.44
N SER A 2 -6.15 -53.48 -4.13
CA SER A 2 -6.33 -52.72 -5.41
C SER A 2 -7.65 -51.95 -5.51
N VAL A 3 -8.35 -51.71 -4.39
CA VAL A 3 -9.63 -50.96 -4.39
C VAL A 3 -9.43 -49.46 -4.11
N HIS A 4 -8.25 -49.05 -3.60
CA HIS A 4 -7.97 -47.66 -3.19
C HIS A 4 -7.29 -46.78 -4.27
N SER A 5 -6.99 -47.32 -5.46
CA SER A 5 -6.24 -46.57 -6.50
C SER A 5 -7.06 -45.51 -7.24
N ASP A 6 -8.39 -45.66 -7.25
CA ASP A 6 -9.27 -44.86 -8.09
C ASP A 6 -9.99 -43.76 -7.31
N GLN A 7 -9.77 -43.69 -5.98
CA GLN A 7 -10.40 -42.68 -5.14
C GLN A 7 -9.65 -41.35 -5.22
N LYS A 8 -10.37 -40.29 -5.61
CA LYS A 8 -9.76 -38.98 -5.89
C LYS A 8 -10.06 -37.95 -4.82
N ILE A 9 -9.04 -37.24 -4.38
CA ILE A 9 -9.22 -36.02 -3.59
C ILE A 9 -9.42 -34.81 -4.51
N ARG A 10 -10.24 -33.85 -4.07
CA ARG A 10 -10.48 -32.60 -4.80
C ARG A 10 -9.42 -31.56 -4.47
N LEU A 11 -9.08 -30.72 -5.43
CA LEU A 11 -8.14 -29.60 -5.27
C LEU A 11 -8.73 -28.34 -5.87
N ALA A 12 -8.84 -27.28 -5.07
CA ALA A 12 -9.25 -25.96 -5.54
C ALA A 12 -8.11 -24.96 -5.34
N PHE A 13 -7.69 -24.32 -6.42
CA PHE A 13 -6.90 -23.10 -6.36
C PHE A 13 -7.85 -21.91 -6.37
N LEU A 14 -7.67 -20.95 -5.46
CA LEU A 14 -8.35 -19.66 -5.47
C LEU A 14 -7.29 -18.55 -5.47
N TRP A 15 -7.12 -17.92 -6.62
CA TRP A 15 -6.19 -16.78 -6.78
C TRP A 15 -6.93 -15.49 -6.52
N HIS A 16 -6.54 -14.76 -5.49
CA HIS A 16 -7.10 -13.45 -5.16
C HIS A 16 -6.35 -12.34 -5.89
N GLN A 17 -7.02 -11.68 -6.84
CA GLN A 17 -6.43 -10.58 -7.61
C GLN A 17 -6.96 -9.26 -7.08
N HIS A 18 -6.08 -8.46 -6.48
CA HIS A 18 -6.42 -7.20 -5.85
C HIS A 18 -5.36 -6.14 -6.15
N GLN A 19 -5.79 -4.88 -6.17
CA GLN A 19 -4.93 -3.72 -5.97
C GLN A 19 -5.74 -2.61 -5.28
N PRO A 20 -5.13 -1.84 -4.37
CA PRO A 20 -5.73 -0.62 -3.85
C PRO A 20 -6.17 0.35 -4.95
N PHE A 21 -7.11 1.23 -4.63
CA PHE A 21 -7.61 2.22 -5.57
C PHE A 21 -6.65 3.42 -5.68
N TYR A 22 -5.87 3.49 -6.75
CA TYR A 22 -4.77 4.48 -6.86
C TYR A 22 -5.17 5.80 -7.55
N LYS A 23 -6.41 5.90 -8.00
CA LYS A 23 -6.87 7.00 -8.85
C LYS A 23 -7.05 8.27 -8.02
N ILE A 24 -6.38 9.34 -8.43
CA ILE A 24 -6.59 10.68 -7.90
C ILE A 24 -6.85 11.68 -9.02
N GLN A 25 -7.38 12.83 -8.64
CA GLN A 25 -7.43 14.03 -9.45
C GLN A 25 -6.46 15.08 -8.90
N THR A 26 -5.53 15.54 -9.75
CA THR A 26 -4.56 16.59 -9.46
C THR A 26 -5.22 17.97 -9.40
N SER A 27 -4.49 18.98 -8.90
CA SER A 27 -5.01 20.34 -8.71
C SER A 27 -5.38 21.05 -10.03
N ASP A 28 -4.77 20.67 -11.14
CA ASP A 28 -5.10 21.13 -12.50
C ASP A 28 -6.22 20.31 -13.16
N GLY A 29 -6.79 19.35 -12.44
CA GLY A 29 -7.94 18.56 -12.84
C GLY A 29 -7.61 17.28 -13.62
N GLN A 30 -6.33 16.94 -13.81
CA GLN A 30 -5.91 15.71 -14.48
C GLN A 30 -6.15 14.48 -13.59
N THR A 31 -6.62 13.38 -14.19
CA THR A 31 -6.69 12.08 -13.51
C THR A 31 -5.36 11.34 -13.65
N VAL A 32 -4.78 10.92 -12.52
CA VAL A 32 -3.51 10.18 -12.46
C VAL A 32 -3.62 9.05 -11.44
N TYR A 33 -2.99 7.92 -11.75
CA TYR A 33 -2.86 6.78 -10.84
C TYR A 33 -1.53 6.89 -10.10
N GLN A 34 -1.57 6.88 -8.76
CA GLN A 34 -0.35 7.10 -7.98
C GLN A 34 0.66 5.94 -8.09
N MET A 35 0.17 4.73 -8.37
CA MET A 35 1.01 3.53 -8.48
C MET A 35 0.80 2.77 -9.79
N PRO A 36 1.84 2.07 -10.29
CA PRO A 36 1.81 1.41 -11.59
C PRO A 36 1.24 -0.02 -11.53
N TRP A 37 0.96 -0.54 -10.34
CA TRP A 37 0.80 -1.98 -10.09
C TRP A 37 -0.35 -2.62 -10.85
N VAL A 38 -1.48 -1.91 -11.00
CA VAL A 38 -2.59 -2.38 -11.85
C VAL A 38 -2.10 -2.66 -13.27
N ARG A 39 -1.34 -1.74 -13.88
CA ARG A 39 -0.81 -1.90 -15.24
C ARG A 39 0.26 -2.99 -15.30
N LEU A 40 1.21 -2.99 -14.36
CA LEU A 40 2.35 -3.91 -14.38
C LEU A 40 1.93 -5.35 -14.13
N HIS A 41 1.01 -5.60 -13.20
CA HIS A 41 0.44 -6.94 -13.00
C HIS A 41 -0.52 -7.34 -14.13
N ALA A 42 -1.22 -6.38 -14.77
CA ALA A 42 -2.06 -6.68 -15.93
C ALA A 42 -1.27 -7.22 -17.13
N VAL A 43 -0.09 -6.65 -17.40
CA VAL A 43 0.79 -7.14 -18.48
C VAL A 43 1.60 -8.38 -18.12
N LYS A 44 1.40 -8.89 -16.88
CA LYS A 44 2.10 -10.03 -16.30
C LYS A 44 1.09 -11.02 -15.71
N ASP A 45 0.86 -10.98 -14.41
CA ASP A 45 0.18 -12.01 -13.62
C ASP A 45 -1.31 -12.16 -13.96
N TYR A 46 -2.05 -11.05 -14.07
CA TYR A 46 -3.50 -11.09 -14.34
C TYR A 46 -3.82 -11.65 -15.72
N TYR A 47 -2.88 -11.57 -16.66
CA TYR A 47 -3.01 -12.21 -17.96
C TYR A 47 -2.43 -13.62 -17.97
N ASP A 48 -1.21 -13.80 -17.44
CA ASP A 48 -0.45 -15.04 -17.64
C ASP A 48 -0.98 -16.23 -16.86
N ILE A 49 -1.42 -16.03 -15.62
CA ILE A 49 -1.95 -17.13 -14.79
C ILE A 49 -3.16 -17.79 -15.47
N PRO A 50 -4.22 -17.05 -15.85
CA PRO A 50 -5.32 -17.64 -16.60
C PRO A 50 -4.90 -18.08 -18.01
N ARG A 51 -3.95 -17.39 -18.68
CA ARG A 51 -3.52 -17.80 -20.03
C ARG A 51 -2.84 -19.17 -20.01
N HIS A 52 -1.99 -19.45 -19.03
CA HIS A 52 -1.33 -20.76 -18.90
C HIS A 52 -2.33 -21.91 -18.78
N LEU A 53 -3.53 -21.64 -18.25
CA LEU A 53 -4.59 -22.62 -18.10
C LEU A 53 -5.18 -23.10 -19.45
N GLU A 54 -5.16 -22.27 -20.51
CA GLU A 54 -5.66 -22.67 -21.84
C GLU A 54 -4.89 -23.86 -22.43
N ASP A 55 -3.63 -24.06 -22.04
CA ASP A 55 -2.81 -25.18 -22.49
C ASP A 55 -3.16 -26.49 -21.75
N PHE A 56 -4.00 -26.43 -20.71
CA PHE A 56 -4.36 -27.55 -19.82
C PHE A 56 -5.89 -27.64 -19.60
N PRO A 57 -6.68 -28.02 -20.61
CA PRO A 57 -8.14 -27.94 -20.58
C PRO A 57 -8.84 -28.77 -19.48
N THR A 58 -8.15 -29.76 -18.90
CA THR A 58 -8.68 -30.58 -17.80
C THR A 58 -8.49 -29.96 -16.42
N ILE A 59 -7.61 -28.95 -16.30
CA ILE A 59 -7.36 -28.25 -15.04
C ILE A 59 -8.42 -27.19 -14.86
N LYS A 60 -9.01 -27.15 -13.66
CA LYS A 60 -9.96 -26.13 -13.24
C LYS A 60 -9.39 -25.29 -12.11
N GLN A 61 -9.74 -24.02 -12.08
CA GLN A 61 -9.27 -23.07 -11.08
C GLN A 61 -10.36 -22.06 -10.70
N ASN A 62 -10.12 -21.30 -9.65
CA ASN A 62 -11.01 -20.26 -9.17
C ASN A 62 -10.20 -18.97 -9.08
N PHE A 63 -10.82 -17.87 -9.48
CA PHE A 63 -10.23 -16.54 -9.40
C PHE A 63 -11.19 -15.62 -8.67
N ASN A 64 -10.67 -14.90 -7.70
CA ASN A 64 -11.37 -13.80 -7.09
C ASN A 64 -10.87 -12.49 -7.69
N LEU A 65 -11.79 -11.62 -8.11
CA LEU A 65 -11.48 -10.34 -8.73
C LEU A 65 -12.13 -9.22 -7.93
N VAL A 66 -11.32 -8.35 -7.33
CA VAL A 66 -11.82 -7.21 -6.58
C VAL A 66 -12.43 -6.18 -7.53
N PRO A 67 -13.66 -5.68 -7.30
CA PRO A 67 -14.31 -4.71 -8.18
C PRO A 67 -13.51 -3.43 -8.43
N SER A 68 -12.88 -2.86 -7.39
CA SER A 68 -12.02 -1.68 -7.55
C SER A 68 -10.85 -1.93 -8.50
N LEU A 69 -10.24 -3.12 -8.51
CA LEU A 69 -9.22 -3.50 -9.49
C LEU A 69 -9.79 -3.50 -10.92
N LEU A 70 -10.98 -4.08 -11.12
CA LEU A 70 -11.63 -4.14 -12.43
C LEU A 70 -11.89 -2.75 -13.01
N VAL A 71 -12.35 -1.79 -12.20
CA VAL A 71 -12.52 -0.38 -12.62
C VAL A 71 -11.22 0.20 -13.16
N GLN A 72 -10.11 -0.03 -12.45
CA GLN A 72 -8.81 0.49 -12.85
C GLN A 72 -8.29 -0.19 -14.12
N LEU A 73 -8.49 -1.51 -14.26
CA LEU A 73 -8.16 -2.24 -15.50
C LEU A 73 -8.94 -1.72 -16.71
N GLU A 74 -10.23 -1.44 -16.55
CA GLU A 74 -11.03 -0.82 -17.61
C GLU A 74 -10.53 0.57 -17.97
N ASP A 75 -10.11 1.38 -16.99
CA ASP A 75 -9.53 2.70 -17.26
C ASP A 75 -8.23 2.61 -18.07
N TYR A 76 -7.34 1.65 -17.76
CA TYR A 76 -6.15 1.41 -18.59
C TYR A 76 -6.50 0.86 -19.98
N ALA A 77 -7.38 -0.15 -20.07
CA ALA A 77 -7.76 -0.76 -21.34
C ALA A 77 -8.42 0.24 -22.31
N ASN A 78 -9.06 1.29 -21.79
CA ASN A 78 -9.69 2.35 -22.57
C ASN A 78 -8.83 3.62 -22.73
N HIS A 79 -7.53 3.56 -22.40
CA HIS A 79 -6.61 4.70 -22.46
C HIS A 79 -7.05 5.93 -21.63
N ARG A 80 -7.74 5.69 -20.51
CA ARG A 80 -8.20 6.71 -19.55
C ARG A 80 -7.33 6.81 -18.30
N ALA A 81 -6.31 5.97 -18.18
CA ALA A 81 -5.40 5.92 -17.03
C ALA A 81 -3.94 6.17 -17.44
N LEU A 82 -3.25 6.98 -16.65
CA LEU A 82 -1.80 7.14 -16.66
C LEU A 82 -1.31 7.01 -15.22
N ASP A 83 -0.30 6.17 -14.98
CA ASP A 83 0.42 6.14 -13.70
C ASP A 83 1.67 7.02 -13.71
N ASN A 84 2.17 7.32 -12.52
CA ASN A 84 3.40 8.09 -12.31
C ASN A 84 4.62 7.54 -13.09
N ILE A 85 4.76 6.22 -13.23
CA ILE A 85 5.84 5.62 -14.03
C ILE A 85 5.58 5.81 -15.52
N LEU A 86 4.35 5.61 -15.96
CA LEU A 86 3.97 5.77 -17.37
C LEU A 86 4.14 7.23 -17.83
N LEU A 87 3.80 8.21 -16.99
CA LEU A 87 4.06 9.63 -17.23
C LEU A 87 5.56 9.90 -17.47
N LEU A 88 6.42 9.36 -16.61
CA LEU A 88 7.88 9.49 -16.75
C LEU A 88 8.44 8.70 -17.93
N THR A 89 7.83 7.57 -18.27
CA THR A 89 8.22 6.73 -19.41
C THR A 89 7.93 7.44 -20.73
N LEU A 90 6.78 8.09 -20.85
CA LEU A 90 6.35 8.74 -22.10
C LEU A 90 7.13 10.01 -22.43
N LYS A 91 7.76 10.66 -21.44
CA LYS A 91 8.61 11.84 -21.69
C LYS A 91 9.82 11.51 -22.55
N ASN A 92 10.23 12.46 -23.39
CA ASN A 92 11.54 12.39 -24.03
C ASN A 92 12.61 12.50 -22.93
N PRO A 93 13.67 11.66 -22.96
CA PRO A 93 14.76 11.74 -21.99
C PRO A 93 15.38 13.13 -21.82
N ASN A 94 15.42 13.94 -22.88
CA ASN A 94 15.96 15.31 -22.83
C ASN A 94 15.04 16.32 -22.15
N ASP A 95 13.75 16.01 -22.02
CA ASP A 95 12.76 16.85 -21.36
C ASP A 95 12.60 16.52 -19.87
N LEU A 96 13.30 15.48 -19.39
CA LEU A 96 13.31 15.13 -17.96
C LEU A 96 14.09 16.20 -17.18
N THR A 97 13.41 16.80 -16.20
CA THR A 97 14.06 17.65 -15.21
C THR A 97 14.96 16.83 -14.30
N GLU A 98 15.90 17.46 -13.58
CA GLU A 98 16.79 16.73 -12.65
C GLU A 98 16.01 16.00 -11.55
N ALA A 99 14.94 16.62 -11.00
CA ALA A 99 14.06 15.96 -10.02
C ALA A 99 13.34 14.74 -10.61
N GLU A 100 12.97 14.78 -11.88
CA GLU A 100 12.35 13.64 -12.56
C GLU A 100 13.36 12.54 -12.87
N LYS A 101 14.62 12.88 -13.17
CA LYS A 101 15.70 11.90 -13.32
C LYS A 101 15.96 11.15 -12.02
N GLU A 102 15.99 11.85 -10.89
CA GLU A 102 16.09 11.22 -9.56
C GLU A 102 14.91 10.28 -9.33
N ARG A 103 13.68 10.73 -9.59
CA ARG A 103 12.47 9.90 -9.46
C ARG A 103 12.47 8.69 -10.42
N VAL A 104 12.99 8.84 -11.63
CA VAL A 104 13.19 7.72 -12.57
C VAL A 104 14.16 6.71 -11.97
N LEU A 105 15.29 7.15 -11.42
CA LEU A 105 16.24 6.23 -10.79
C LEU A 105 15.61 5.51 -9.60
N ASP A 106 14.73 6.15 -8.82
CA ASP A 106 14.08 5.51 -7.68
C ASP A 106 13.03 4.48 -8.10
N LEU A 107 12.18 4.82 -9.07
CA LEU A 107 11.05 3.98 -9.47
C LEU A 107 11.43 2.89 -10.49
N PHE A 108 12.35 3.16 -11.43
CA PHE A 108 12.61 2.30 -12.60
C PHE A 108 13.55 1.12 -12.29
N PHE A 109 13.75 0.82 -11.01
CA PHE A 109 14.37 -0.43 -10.53
C PHE A 109 13.51 -1.14 -9.49
N MET A 110 12.24 -0.77 -9.34
CA MET A 110 11.26 -1.50 -8.53
C MET A 110 10.83 -2.78 -9.25
N ALA A 111 11.73 -3.76 -9.29
CA ALA A 111 11.55 -5.08 -9.85
C ALA A 111 12.54 -6.04 -9.17
N ASN A 112 12.24 -7.34 -9.14
CA ASN A 112 13.14 -8.32 -8.51
C ASN A 112 14.53 -8.30 -9.16
N TYR A 113 15.57 -8.07 -8.36
CA TYR A 113 16.93 -7.94 -8.88
C TYR A 113 17.42 -9.21 -9.60
N ASP A 114 17.26 -10.39 -9.00
CA ASP A 114 17.82 -11.62 -9.55
C ASP A 114 17.04 -12.15 -10.75
N GLN A 115 15.72 -11.96 -10.79
CA GLN A 115 14.85 -12.51 -11.84
C GLN A 115 14.51 -11.52 -12.95
N MET A 116 14.48 -10.20 -12.67
CA MET A 116 13.96 -9.20 -13.61
C MET A 116 14.97 -8.12 -14.01
N ILE A 117 16.05 -7.92 -13.24
CA ILE A 117 17.08 -6.91 -13.56
C ILE A 117 18.36 -7.59 -14.08
N LYS A 118 18.99 -8.39 -13.22
CA LYS A 118 20.28 -9.07 -13.45
C LYS A 118 20.33 -9.93 -14.73
N PRO A 119 19.26 -10.64 -15.15
CA PRO A 119 19.31 -11.47 -16.35
C PRO A 119 19.47 -10.68 -17.66
N PHE A 120 19.08 -9.40 -17.68
CA PHE A 120 19.14 -8.56 -18.87
C PHE A 120 20.38 -7.67 -18.84
N ALA A 121 21.37 -7.97 -19.69
CA ALA A 121 22.71 -7.39 -19.62
C ALA A 121 22.71 -5.85 -19.55
N ARG A 122 21.96 -5.19 -20.43
CA ARG A 122 21.87 -3.72 -20.47
C ARG A 122 21.12 -3.14 -19.28
N TYR A 123 20.02 -3.76 -18.84
CA TYR A 123 19.29 -3.28 -17.67
C TYR A 123 20.13 -3.40 -16.38
N HIS A 124 20.86 -4.51 -16.23
CA HIS A 124 21.81 -4.72 -15.16
C HIS A 124 22.99 -3.72 -15.20
N GLU A 125 23.47 -3.35 -16.39
CA GLU A 125 24.48 -2.29 -16.54
C GLU A 125 23.95 -0.95 -16.00
N LEU A 126 22.72 -0.57 -16.35
CA LEU A 126 22.08 0.65 -15.84
C LEU A 126 21.93 0.58 -14.31
N TRP A 127 21.46 -0.54 -13.77
CA TRP A 127 21.38 -0.73 -12.32
C TRP A 127 22.74 -0.51 -11.66
N LYS A 128 23.84 -1.07 -12.21
CA LYS A 128 25.19 -0.84 -11.69
C LYS A 128 25.58 0.64 -11.75
N LYS A 129 25.26 1.35 -12.84
CA LYS A 129 25.49 2.81 -12.94
C LYS A 129 24.77 3.59 -11.84
N LYS A 130 23.52 3.22 -11.49
CA LYS A 130 22.80 3.82 -10.35
C LYS A 130 23.58 3.59 -9.05
N GLN A 131 24.01 2.36 -8.79
CA GLN A 131 24.76 2.02 -7.57
C GLN A 131 26.10 2.75 -7.46
N SER A 132 26.84 2.88 -8.57
CA SER A 132 28.12 3.60 -8.62
C SER A 132 27.97 5.12 -8.79
N LYS A 133 26.74 5.67 -8.72
CA LYS A 133 26.41 7.10 -8.90
C LYS A 133 27.07 7.71 -10.14
N THR A 134 27.12 6.94 -11.22
CA THR A 134 27.75 7.34 -12.47
C THR A 134 26.77 8.11 -13.35
N HIS A 135 27.27 9.05 -14.15
CA HIS A 135 26.42 9.84 -15.04
C HIS A 135 25.71 8.97 -16.08
N TYR A 136 24.44 9.26 -16.33
CA TYR A 136 23.61 8.65 -17.35
C TYR A 136 23.57 9.53 -18.60
N SER A 137 23.95 8.95 -19.73
CA SER A 137 23.74 9.56 -21.05
C SER A 137 22.26 9.57 -21.44
N GLU A 138 21.89 10.34 -22.47
CA GLU A 138 20.53 10.33 -23.03
C GLU A 138 20.05 8.91 -23.40
N GLN A 139 20.93 8.10 -24.00
CA GLN A 139 20.62 6.71 -24.34
C GLN A 139 20.45 5.83 -23.10
N ASP A 140 21.18 6.10 -22.00
CA ASP A 140 21.00 5.35 -20.74
C ASP A 140 19.60 5.61 -20.16
N TRP A 141 19.12 6.86 -20.22
CA TRP A 141 17.77 7.22 -19.78
C TRP A 141 16.68 6.56 -20.64
N LEU A 142 16.83 6.61 -21.97
CA LEU A 142 15.90 5.97 -22.89
C LEU A 142 15.86 4.45 -22.67
N ASP A 143 17.04 3.83 -22.55
CA ASP A 143 17.13 2.39 -22.32
C ASP A 143 16.53 2.01 -20.96
N LEU A 144 16.69 2.84 -19.92
CA LEU A 144 16.07 2.61 -18.62
C LEU A 144 14.55 2.69 -18.70
N GLN A 145 14.01 3.71 -19.39
CA GLN A 145 12.57 3.86 -19.60
C GLN A 145 11.96 2.63 -20.27
N VAL A 146 12.62 2.09 -21.30
CA VAL A 146 12.17 0.90 -22.01
C VAL A 146 12.35 -0.36 -21.16
N TRP A 147 13.53 -0.57 -20.58
CA TRP A 147 13.83 -1.80 -19.86
C TRP A 147 12.96 -2.04 -18.63
N TYR A 148 12.69 -0.99 -17.85
CA TYR A 148 11.81 -1.14 -16.70
C TYR A 148 10.45 -1.67 -17.13
N ASN A 149 9.83 -1.07 -18.14
CA ASN A 149 8.51 -1.52 -18.61
C ASN A 149 8.58 -2.90 -19.30
N LEU A 150 9.64 -3.16 -20.08
CA LEU A 150 9.81 -4.41 -20.82
C LEU A 150 9.98 -5.62 -19.90
N CYS A 151 10.71 -5.50 -18.77
CA CYS A 151 10.93 -6.64 -17.88
C CYS A 151 9.65 -7.11 -17.16
N TRP A 152 8.63 -6.26 -17.07
CA TRP A 152 7.31 -6.61 -16.53
C TRP A 152 6.43 -7.36 -17.53
N VAL A 153 6.77 -7.42 -18.82
CA VAL A 153 5.97 -8.18 -19.80
C VAL A 153 6.02 -9.67 -19.46
N GLY A 154 4.85 -10.25 -19.22
CA GLY A 154 4.70 -11.64 -18.82
C GLY A 154 5.16 -12.65 -19.89
N PRO A 155 5.71 -13.82 -19.50
CA PRO A 155 6.23 -14.82 -20.42
C PRO A 155 5.28 -15.29 -21.53
N SER A 156 3.95 -15.19 -21.40
CA SER A 156 3.06 -15.55 -22.54
C SER A 156 3.21 -14.60 -23.73
N TRP A 157 3.68 -13.38 -23.51
CA TRP A 157 3.87 -12.34 -24.53
C TRP A 157 5.32 -12.13 -24.94
N GLN A 158 6.30 -12.48 -24.09
CA GLN A 158 7.73 -12.30 -24.40
C GLN A 158 8.18 -12.99 -25.70
N GLU A 159 7.54 -14.11 -26.06
CA GLU A 159 7.84 -14.87 -27.29
C GLU A 159 7.06 -14.37 -28.52
N GLN A 160 6.21 -13.35 -28.35
CA GLN A 160 5.35 -12.79 -29.40
C GLN A 160 5.82 -11.40 -29.82
N SER A 161 5.53 -11.03 -31.07
CA SER A 161 5.78 -9.67 -31.55
C SER A 161 4.80 -8.68 -30.89
N PRO A 162 5.23 -7.46 -30.51
CA PRO A 162 6.56 -6.87 -30.73
C PRO A 162 7.61 -7.17 -29.64
N PHE A 163 7.22 -7.79 -28.53
CA PHE A 163 8.09 -7.94 -27.35
C PHE A 163 9.30 -8.82 -27.63
N LYS A 164 9.13 -9.88 -28.42
CA LYS A 164 10.23 -10.75 -28.84
C LYS A 164 11.35 -9.97 -29.50
N GLU A 165 11.01 -9.05 -30.40
CA GLU A 165 11.98 -8.21 -31.09
C GLU A 165 12.66 -7.23 -30.12
N LEU A 166 11.91 -6.65 -29.18
CA LEU A 166 12.45 -5.76 -28.14
C LEU A 166 13.43 -6.47 -27.20
N PHE A 167 13.09 -7.68 -26.72
CA PHE A 167 13.99 -8.50 -25.92
C PHE A 167 15.24 -8.91 -26.71
N ALA A 168 15.09 -9.27 -27.99
CA ALA A 168 16.22 -9.62 -28.85
C ALA A 168 17.15 -8.42 -29.13
N LYS A 169 16.59 -7.21 -29.23
CA LYS A 169 17.35 -5.97 -29.40
C LYS A 169 18.20 -5.66 -28.16
N GLY A 170 17.66 -5.84 -26.96
CA GLY A 170 18.39 -5.86 -25.70
C GLY A 170 18.96 -4.51 -25.21
N GLY A 171 18.87 -3.44 -25.99
CA GLY A 171 19.38 -2.11 -25.63
C GLY A 171 19.49 -1.19 -26.84
N HIS A 172 19.99 0.04 -26.64
CA HIS A 172 20.02 1.06 -27.69
C HIS A 172 18.65 1.26 -28.34
N PHE A 173 17.63 1.32 -27.49
CA PHE A 173 16.24 1.49 -27.91
C PHE A 173 16.03 2.88 -28.51
N THR A 174 15.05 2.98 -29.40
CA THR A 174 14.58 4.25 -29.96
C THR A 174 13.29 4.68 -29.27
N ASP A 175 12.88 5.93 -29.48
CA ASP A 175 11.57 6.40 -29.01
C ASP A 175 10.41 5.62 -29.67
N ASP A 176 10.59 5.15 -30.91
CA ASP A 176 9.66 4.25 -31.57
C ASP A 176 9.51 2.90 -30.85
N ASP A 177 10.62 2.30 -30.39
CA ASP A 177 10.57 1.07 -29.59
C ASP A 177 9.80 1.28 -28.29
N LYS A 178 10.01 2.42 -27.64
CA LYS A 178 9.29 2.81 -26.42
C LYS A 178 7.79 2.92 -26.66
N ARG A 179 7.38 3.56 -27.76
CA ARG A 179 5.97 3.64 -28.16
C ARG A 179 5.39 2.24 -28.45
N ILE A 180 6.09 1.42 -29.23
CA ILE A 180 5.69 0.05 -29.56
C ILE A 180 5.49 -0.79 -28.28
N LEU A 181 6.40 -0.66 -27.31
CA LEU A 181 6.29 -1.33 -26.01
C LEU A 181 5.02 -0.92 -25.26
N ILE A 182 4.77 0.39 -25.14
CA ILE A 182 3.61 0.90 -24.40
C ILE A 182 2.29 0.57 -25.10
N ASP A 183 2.23 0.66 -26.44
CA ASP A 183 1.06 0.21 -27.22
C ASP A 183 0.82 -1.31 -27.02
N GLY A 184 1.90 -2.08 -26.91
CA GLY A 184 1.86 -3.48 -26.51
C GLY A 184 1.25 -3.68 -25.12
N HIS A 185 1.62 -2.87 -24.12
CA HIS A 185 1.03 -2.95 -22.78
C HIS A 185 -0.50 -2.71 -22.84
N TYR A 186 -0.95 -1.67 -23.53
CA TYR A 186 -2.39 -1.40 -23.71
C TYR A 186 -3.10 -2.57 -24.41
N THR A 187 -2.46 -3.17 -25.41
CA THR A 187 -2.99 -4.36 -26.08
C THR A 187 -3.20 -5.51 -25.09
N ILE A 188 -2.21 -5.83 -24.24
CA ILE A 188 -2.35 -6.90 -23.24
C ILE A 188 -3.47 -6.58 -22.25
N MET A 189 -3.49 -5.37 -21.69
CA MET A 189 -4.50 -4.94 -20.71
C MET A 189 -5.92 -5.07 -21.26
N SER A 190 -6.13 -4.73 -22.53
CA SER A 190 -7.43 -4.89 -23.21
C SER A 190 -7.91 -6.35 -23.31
N GLN A 191 -7.01 -7.32 -23.17
CA GLN A 191 -7.30 -8.76 -23.30
C GLN A 191 -7.53 -9.47 -21.95
N VAL A 192 -7.21 -8.84 -20.82
CA VAL A 192 -7.32 -9.45 -19.48
C VAL A 192 -8.76 -9.89 -19.19
N LEU A 193 -9.71 -8.95 -19.15
CA LEU A 193 -11.11 -9.28 -18.83
C LEU A 193 -11.77 -10.19 -19.89
N PRO A 194 -11.56 -9.99 -21.21
CA PRO A 194 -12.01 -10.95 -22.22
C PRO A 194 -11.49 -12.38 -21.99
N LEU A 195 -10.23 -12.57 -21.58
CA LEU A 195 -9.68 -13.89 -21.29
C LEU A 195 -10.42 -14.58 -20.14
N TYR A 196 -10.63 -13.88 -19.02
CA TYR A 196 -11.40 -14.40 -17.89
C TYR A 196 -12.82 -14.80 -18.30
N ARG A 197 -13.54 -13.95 -19.06
CA ARG A 197 -14.88 -14.28 -19.56
C ARG A 197 -14.89 -15.53 -20.43
N ARG A 198 -13.97 -15.66 -21.38
CA ARG A 198 -13.86 -16.85 -22.25
C ARG A 198 -13.61 -18.13 -21.44
N LEU A 199 -12.74 -18.07 -20.43
CA LEU A 199 -12.44 -19.23 -19.58
C LEU A 199 -13.63 -19.60 -18.69
N GLN A 200 -14.38 -18.61 -18.20
CA GLN A 200 -15.62 -18.82 -17.44
C GLN A 200 -16.71 -19.46 -18.30
N GLU A 201 -16.91 -18.98 -19.54
CA GLU A 201 -17.84 -19.56 -20.51
C GLU A 201 -17.52 -21.03 -20.82
N LYS A 202 -16.22 -21.37 -20.91
CA LYS A 202 -15.73 -22.75 -21.05
C LYS A 202 -15.89 -23.60 -19.77
N LYS A 203 -16.34 -23.01 -18.65
CA LYS A 203 -16.44 -23.64 -17.32
C LYS A 203 -15.10 -24.20 -16.84
N GLN A 204 -14.00 -23.65 -17.33
CA GLN A 204 -12.66 -24.03 -16.90
C GLN A 204 -12.27 -23.28 -15.62
N ILE A 205 -12.84 -22.08 -15.43
CA ILE A 205 -12.68 -21.31 -14.21
C ILE A 205 -14.03 -20.94 -13.59
N GLU A 206 -14.01 -20.72 -12.29
CA GLU A 206 -15.04 -19.99 -11.56
C GLU A 206 -14.50 -18.62 -11.16
N LEU A 207 -15.36 -17.60 -11.21
CA LEU A 207 -15.05 -16.23 -10.81
C LEU A 207 -15.87 -15.85 -9.57
N SER A 208 -15.21 -15.31 -8.56
CA SER A 208 -15.80 -14.77 -7.33
C SER A 208 -15.45 -13.29 -7.14
N VAL A 209 -16.12 -12.63 -6.20
CA VAL A 209 -15.93 -11.19 -5.90
C VAL A 209 -15.49 -10.93 -4.47
N SER A 210 -15.11 -9.69 -4.19
CA SER A 210 -14.89 -9.17 -2.83
C SER A 210 -15.75 -7.91 -2.63
N PRO A 211 -15.84 -7.35 -1.41
CA PRO A 211 -16.37 -6.00 -1.22
C PRO A 211 -15.73 -5.01 -2.18
N PHE A 212 -16.49 -4.00 -2.63
CA PHE A 212 -16.10 -3.21 -3.80
C PHE A 212 -14.71 -2.57 -3.68
N TYR A 213 -14.44 -1.91 -2.55
CA TYR A 213 -13.16 -1.27 -2.25
C TYR A 213 -12.30 -2.07 -1.26
N HIS A 214 -12.51 -3.39 -1.20
CA HIS A 214 -11.72 -4.31 -0.39
C HIS A 214 -11.72 -3.97 1.13
N CYS A 215 -12.87 -3.58 1.68
CA CYS A 215 -12.99 -3.24 3.09
C CYS A 215 -13.07 -4.48 4.01
N ILE A 216 -12.58 -4.34 5.25
CA ILE A 216 -12.73 -5.37 6.29
C ILE A 216 -14.17 -5.33 6.81
N LEU A 217 -15.07 -6.10 6.18
CA LEU A 217 -16.51 -6.11 6.47
C LEU A 217 -16.85 -6.21 7.97
N PRO A 218 -16.21 -7.08 8.78
CA PRO A 218 -16.49 -7.14 10.21
C PRO A 218 -16.30 -5.80 10.92
N LEU A 219 -15.26 -5.04 10.56
CA LEU A 219 -14.94 -3.76 11.20
C LEU A 219 -15.88 -2.63 10.77
N LEU A 220 -16.45 -2.69 9.56
CA LEU A 220 -17.50 -1.76 9.15
C LEU A 220 -18.83 -2.08 9.83
N CYS A 221 -19.16 -3.37 10.02
CA CYS A 221 -20.38 -3.79 10.72
C CYS A 221 -20.37 -3.30 12.17
N ASP A 222 -19.32 -3.62 12.91
CA ASP A 222 -19.08 -3.14 14.26
C ASP A 222 -17.59 -3.33 14.63
N SER A 223 -16.82 -2.24 14.73
CA SER A 223 -15.40 -2.30 15.05
C SER A 223 -15.10 -2.91 16.43
N ALA A 224 -16.07 -2.97 17.34
CA ALA A 224 -15.90 -3.62 18.64
C ALA A 224 -15.71 -5.14 18.50
N ILE A 225 -16.09 -5.74 17.36
CA ILE A 225 -15.89 -7.18 17.09
C ILE A 225 -14.42 -7.59 17.22
N ALA A 226 -13.48 -6.67 17.02
CA ALA A 226 -12.05 -6.95 17.18
C ALA A 226 -11.65 -7.33 18.60
N GLN A 227 -12.44 -6.93 19.62
CA GLN A 227 -12.22 -7.35 21.01
C GLN A 227 -12.61 -8.80 21.27
N GLU A 228 -13.45 -9.41 20.42
CA GLU A 228 -13.79 -10.83 20.54
C GLU A 228 -12.61 -11.73 20.16
N CYS A 229 -11.82 -11.34 19.16
CA CYS A 229 -10.63 -12.09 18.72
C CYS A 229 -9.33 -11.64 19.42
N ASP A 230 -9.25 -10.39 19.90
CA ASP A 230 -8.12 -9.87 20.68
C ASP A 230 -8.62 -9.05 21.89
N PRO A 231 -8.88 -9.71 23.04
CA PRO A 231 -9.35 -9.03 24.25
C PRO A 231 -8.39 -7.98 24.82
N ASN A 232 -7.10 -8.03 24.44
CA ASN A 232 -6.06 -7.10 24.92
C ASN A 232 -5.81 -5.94 23.96
N MET A 233 -6.55 -5.88 22.84
CA MET A 233 -6.42 -4.83 21.83
C MET A 233 -6.68 -3.44 22.43
N ILE A 234 -5.87 -2.45 22.05
CA ILE A 234 -6.13 -1.05 22.38
C ILE A 234 -7.37 -0.60 21.62
N LYS A 235 -8.48 -0.41 22.36
CA LYS A 235 -9.74 0.04 21.79
C LYS A 235 -9.57 1.44 21.17
N PRO A 236 -10.02 1.67 19.91
CA PRO A 236 -10.13 3.01 19.37
C PRO A 236 -11.03 3.90 20.25
N GLU A 237 -10.79 5.20 20.24
CA GLU A 237 -11.64 6.17 20.95
C GLU A 237 -13.08 6.22 20.42
N ILE A 238 -13.27 5.80 19.17
CA ILE A 238 -14.52 5.89 18.44
C ILE A 238 -15.02 4.48 18.13
N ASP A 239 -16.30 4.25 18.42
CA ASP A 239 -17.01 3.05 17.99
C ASP A 239 -17.47 3.24 16.53
N PHE A 240 -16.80 2.58 15.59
CA PHE A 240 -17.15 2.62 14.17
C PHE A 240 -18.17 1.52 13.88
N LYS A 241 -19.43 1.89 13.59
CA LYS A 241 -20.53 0.94 13.43
C LYS A 241 -21.47 1.38 12.30
N TYR A 242 -21.14 0.97 11.08
CA TYR A 242 -21.86 1.34 9.87
C TYR A 242 -22.10 0.14 8.94
N PRO A 243 -22.91 -0.84 9.35
CA PRO A 243 -23.24 -2.01 8.53
C PRO A 243 -23.91 -1.65 7.20
N GLN A 244 -24.50 -0.45 7.08
CA GLN A 244 -25.02 0.06 5.80
C GLN A 244 -23.93 0.33 4.76
N ASP A 245 -22.71 0.70 5.17
CA ASP A 245 -21.61 0.94 4.25
C ASP A 245 -21.08 -0.41 3.74
N ALA A 246 -20.95 -1.39 4.63
CA ALA A 246 -20.69 -2.79 4.26
C ALA A 246 -21.75 -3.33 3.28
N ALA A 247 -23.03 -3.10 3.54
CA ALA A 247 -24.12 -3.51 2.64
C ALA A 247 -24.05 -2.82 1.27
N ALA A 248 -23.75 -1.52 1.24
CA ALA A 248 -23.60 -0.76 0.00
C ALA A 248 -22.42 -1.28 -0.85
N GLN A 249 -21.27 -1.54 -0.22
CA GLN A 249 -20.10 -2.10 -0.90
C GLN A 249 -20.36 -3.51 -1.43
N LEU A 250 -21.07 -4.35 -0.68
CA LEU A 250 -21.43 -5.70 -1.11
C LEU A 250 -22.42 -5.69 -2.29
N GLN A 251 -23.46 -4.86 -2.22
CA GLN A 251 -24.45 -4.74 -3.28
C GLN A 251 -23.82 -4.21 -4.57
N THR A 252 -23.05 -3.13 -4.46
CA THR A 252 -22.36 -2.51 -5.61
C THR A 252 -21.36 -3.50 -6.23
N ALA A 253 -20.64 -4.28 -5.42
CA ALA A 253 -19.71 -5.30 -5.92
C ALA A 253 -20.39 -6.34 -6.80
N VAL A 254 -21.51 -6.89 -6.34
CA VAL A 254 -22.26 -7.93 -7.08
C VAL A 254 -22.89 -7.36 -8.35
N GLU A 255 -23.47 -6.16 -8.28
CA GLU A 255 -24.06 -5.49 -9.45
C GLU A 255 -23.02 -5.15 -10.51
N TYR A 256 -21.90 -4.57 -10.10
CA TYR A 256 -20.82 -4.20 -11.00
C TYR A 256 -20.17 -5.44 -11.62
N PHE A 257 -19.89 -6.48 -10.84
CA PHE A 257 -19.36 -7.74 -11.37
C PHE A 257 -20.31 -8.34 -12.42
N LYS A 258 -21.62 -8.35 -12.16
CA LYS A 258 -22.62 -8.80 -13.15
C LYS A 258 -22.54 -8.00 -14.44
N SER A 259 -22.35 -6.68 -14.35
CA SER A 259 -22.25 -5.81 -15.52
C SER A 259 -21.00 -6.07 -16.36
N VAL A 260 -19.86 -6.39 -15.72
CA VAL A 260 -18.56 -6.61 -16.38
C VAL A 260 -18.41 -8.05 -16.89
N MET A 261 -18.85 -9.04 -16.10
CA MET A 261 -18.63 -10.47 -16.36
C MET A 261 -19.84 -11.20 -16.92
N GLY A 262 -21.04 -10.58 -16.90
CA GLY A 262 -22.25 -11.13 -17.52
C GLY A 262 -23.03 -12.15 -16.67
N GLY A 263 -22.58 -12.45 -15.44
CA GLY A 263 -23.23 -13.38 -14.52
C GLY A 263 -23.14 -12.93 -13.07
N MET A 264 -24.03 -13.43 -12.21
CA MET A 264 -23.92 -13.23 -10.77
C MET A 264 -22.77 -14.10 -10.23
N PRO A 265 -21.93 -13.59 -9.32
CA PRO A 265 -20.93 -14.42 -8.66
C PRO A 265 -21.61 -15.40 -7.69
N GLU A 266 -21.21 -16.68 -7.70
CA GLU A 266 -21.68 -17.66 -6.71
C GLU A 266 -20.86 -17.57 -5.41
N GLY A 267 -19.63 -17.07 -5.49
CA GLY A 267 -18.67 -17.02 -4.39
C GLY A 267 -18.19 -15.63 -4.05
N MET A 268 -17.68 -15.49 -2.82
CA MET A 268 -16.97 -14.31 -2.36
C MET A 268 -15.70 -14.68 -1.60
N TRP A 269 -14.62 -13.95 -1.84
CA TRP A 269 -13.50 -13.84 -0.90
C TRP A 269 -13.75 -12.57 -0.08
N PRO A 270 -14.18 -12.67 1.18
CA PRO A 270 -14.17 -11.52 2.07
C PRO A 270 -12.74 -11.00 2.15
N SER A 271 -12.55 -9.68 2.11
CA SER A 271 -11.21 -9.07 2.15
C SER A 271 -10.38 -9.66 3.29
N GLU A 272 -9.19 -10.16 2.96
CA GLU A 272 -8.28 -10.79 3.94
C GLU A 272 -8.87 -12.04 4.62
N GLY A 273 -9.80 -12.73 3.95
CA GLY A 273 -10.56 -13.82 4.56
C GLY A 273 -11.37 -13.40 5.79
N SER A 274 -11.66 -12.11 5.95
CA SER A 274 -12.24 -11.54 7.17
C SER A 274 -13.72 -11.88 7.34
N VAL A 275 -14.07 -12.50 8.47
CA VAL A 275 -15.44 -12.97 8.74
C VAL A 275 -15.94 -12.58 10.13
N SER A 276 -17.26 -12.41 10.23
CA SER A 276 -18.04 -12.32 11.46
C SER A 276 -19.48 -12.70 11.13
N GLU A 277 -20.28 -13.12 12.12
CA GLU A 277 -21.65 -13.58 11.87
C GLU A 277 -22.53 -12.49 11.22
N GLU A 278 -22.38 -11.23 11.63
CA GLU A 278 -23.09 -10.09 11.04
C GLU A 278 -22.65 -9.85 9.58
N ALA A 279 -21.34 -9.86 9.31
CA ALA A 279 -20.81 -9.72 7.95
C ALA A 279 -21.32 -10.84 7.03
N LEU A 280 -21.33 -12.09 7.49
CA LEU A 280 -21.90 -13.20 6.72
C LEU A 280 -23.39 -13.02 6.46
N GLY A 281 -24.13 -12.46 7.43
CA GLY A 281 -25.54 -12.11 7.25
C GLY A 281 -25.77 -11.06 6.16
N LEU A 282 -24.85 -10.10 5.99
CA LEU A 282 -24.91 -9.15 4.88
C LEU A 282 -24.51 -9.78 3.54
N ILE A 283 -23.47 -10.61 3.53
CA ILE A 283 -23.03 -11.35 2.33
C ILE A 283 -24.14 -12.26 1.80
N ALA A 284 -24.80 -13.03 2.68
CA ALA A 284 -25.88 -13.94 2.27
C ALA A 284 -27.06 -13.20 1.59
N LYS A 285 -27.36 -11.96 2.02
CA LYS A 285 -28.45 -11.15 1.44
C LYS A 285 -28.21 -10.76 -0.02
N THR A 286 -26.96 -10.75 -0.50
CA THR A 286 -26.65 -10.42 -1.91
C THR A 286 -26.77 -11.61 -2.85
N GLY A 287 -27.08 -12.80 -2.32
CA GLY A 287 -27.23 -14.04 -3.10
C GLY A 287 -25.94 -14.83 -3.30
N ILE A 288 -24.84 -14.42 -2.65
CA ILE A 288 -23.61 -15.21 -2.57
C ILE A 288 -23.90 -16.54 -1.85
N GLN A 289 -23.40 -17.64 -2.41
CA GLN A 289 -23.66 -18.99 -1.93
C GLN A 289 -22.51 -19.56 -1.11
N TRP A 290 -21.28 -19.12 -1.37
CA TRP A 290 -20.11 -19.58 -0.63
C TRP A 290 -19.08 -18.48 -0.36
N ILE A 291 -18.34 -18.64 0.72
CA ILE A 291 -17.14 -17.87 1.03
C ILE A 291 -15.96 -18.77 1.36
N ALA A 292 -14.75 -18.21 1.34
CA ALA A 292 -13.57 -18.85 1.88
C ALA A 292 -12.91 -18.01 2.99
N THR A 293 -12.31 -18.67 3.97
CA THR A 293 -11.53 -18.05 5.06
C THR A 293 -10.42 -19.02 5.52
N ASP A 294 -9.69 -18.70 6.57
CA ASP A 294 -8.52 -19.46 7.03
C ASP A 294 -8.86 -20.59 8.03
N GLU A 295 -8.07 -21.67 8.00
CA GLU A 295 -8.23 -22.81 8.91
C GLU A 295 -8.20 -22.44 10.40
N GLU A 296 -7.49 -21.39 10.78
CA GLU A 296 -7.46 -20.92 12.16
C GLU A 296 -8.83 -20.39 12.61
N ILE A 297 -9.63 -19.84 11.69
CA ILE A 297 -11.01 -19.44 12.00
C ILE A 297 -11.88 -20.66 12.30
N LEU A 298 -11.74 -21.74 11.53
CA LEU A 298 -12.40 -23.01 11.84
C LEU A 298 -11.95 -23.58 13.18
N HIS A 299 -10.64 -23.52 13.45
CA HIS A 299 -10.06 -24.00 14.70
C HIS A 299 -10.69 -23.34 15.93
N HIS A 300 -10.96 -22.03 15.86
CA HIS A 300 -11.56 -21.27 16.96
C HIS A 300 -13.10 -21.26 16.96
N SER A 301 -13.74 -21.64 15.85
CA SER A 301 -15.19 -21.71 15.73
C SER A 301 -15.80 -22.89 16.50
N ASN A 302 -17.12 -22.89 16.72
CA ASN A 302 -17.84 -24.00 17.33
C ASN A 302 -18.45 -24.90 16.25
N ALA A 303 -17.80 -26.03 16.00
CA ALA A 303 -18.23 -27.07 15.07
C ALA A 303 -17.92 -28.46 15.68
N ASP A 304 -18.74 -29.47 15.38
CA ASP A 304 -18.64 -30.81 15.98
C ASP A 304 -17.32 -31.52 15.57
N GLU A 305 -17.05 -31.63 14.27
CA GLU A 305 -15.75 -32.03 13.71
C GLU A 305 -15.10 -30.84 12.98
N LYS A 306 -13.80 -30.61 13.22
CA LYS A 306 -13.02 -29.51 12.63
C LYS A 306 -11.98 -30.07 11.68
N ASP A 307 -12.34 -30.17 10.41
CA ASP A 307 -11.52 -30.65 9.32
C ASP A 307 -11.58 -29.62 8.19
N LYS A 308 -10.47 -28.93 7.94
CA LYS A 308 -10.42 -27.85 6.93
C LYS A 308 -10.69 -28.32 5.50
N TYR A 309 -10.62 -29.63 5.25
CA TYR A 309 -10.83 -30.20 3.93
C TYR A 309 -12.30 -30.53 3.63
N GLN A 310 -13.22 -30.37 4.58
CA GLN A 310 -14.66 -30.45 4.31
C GLN A 310 -15.28 -29.04 4.25
N PRO A 311 -16.34 -28.85 3.47
CA PRO A 311 -17.10 -27.62 3.51
C PRO A 311 -18.00 -27.59 4.74
N TYR A 312 -18.32 -26.37 5.16
CA TYR A 312 -19.22 -26.10 6.26
C TYR A 312 -20.40 -25.26 5.80
N ARG A 313 -21.47 -25.30 6.58
CA ARG A 313 -22.64 -24.46 6.42
C ARG A 313 -22.77 -23.55 7.65
N PHE A 314 -23.10 -22.30 7.41
CA PHE A 314 -23.44 -21.36 8.46
C PHE A 314 -24.81 -20.74 8.16
N GLN A 315 -25.72 -20.83 9.12
CA GLN A 315 -27.06 -20.27 9.00
C GLN A 315 -27.07 -18.83 9.50
N THR A 316 -27.17 -17.87 8.58
CA THR A 316 -27.22 -16.45 8.92
C THR A 316 -28.66 -15.94 8.97
N ILE A 317 -28.86 -14.73 9.47
CA ILE A 317 -30.13 -13.99 9.32
C ILE A 317 -30.48 -13.65 7.86
N GLY A 318 -29.48 -13.64 6.96
CA GLY A 318 -29.61 -13.30 5.54
C GLY A 318 -29.81 -14.50 4.62
N GLY A 319 -29.66 -15.72 5.14
CA GLY A 319 -29.69 -16.95 4.37
C GLY A 319 -28.59 -17.94 4.76
N GLU A 320 -28.65 -19.12 4.16
CA GLU A 320 -27.58 -20.12 4.25
C GLU A 320 -26.35 -19.64 3.48
N ILE A 321 -25.15 -19.81 4.06
CA ILE A 321 -23.88 -19.63 3.35
C ILE A 321 -22.95 -20.81 3.60
N LYS A 322 -22.27 -21.27 2.55
CA LYS A 322 -21.25 -22.32 2.65
C LYS A 322 -19.88 -21.70 2.87
N ILE A 323 -19.04 -22.36 3.67
CA ILE A 323 -17.70 -21.88 4.03
C ILE A 323 -16.70 -22.99 3.70
N ILE A 324 -15.63 -22.64 2.97
CA ILE A 324 -14.46 -23.47 2.80
C ILE A 324 -13.26 -22.85 3.52
N PHE A 325 -12.31 -23.69 3.92
CA PHE A 325 -11.16 -23.25 4.70
C PHE A 325 -9.86 -23.49 3.94
N ARG A 326 -8.98 -22.49 4.00
CA ARG A 326 -7.64 -22.48 3.39
C ARG A 326 -6.76 -23.55 4.04
N ASP A 327 -6.02 -24.30 3.24
CA ASP A 327 -4.82 -24.99 3.71
C ASP A 327 -3.67 -23.97 3.75
N HIS A 328 -3.40 -23.43 4.93
CA HIS A 328 -2.45 -22.34 5.13
C HIS A 328 -1.05 -22.76 4.69
N ALA A 329 -0.55 -23.89 5.19
CA ALA A 329 0.81 -24.35 4.95
C ALA A 329 1.07 -24.65 3.46
N LEU A 330 0.11 -25.24 2.76
CA LEU A 330 0.24 -25.55 1.33
C LEU A 330 0.16 -24.28 0.48
N SER A 331 -0.72 -23.34 0.85
CA SER A 331 -0.85 -22.04 0.18
C SER A 331 0.42 -21.20 0.33
N ASP A 332 0.94 -21.08 1.54
CA ASP A 332 2.18 -20.36 1.85
C ASP A 332 3.42 -21.00 1.22
N SER A 333 3.39 -22.31 1.01
CA SER A 333 4.49 -22.98 0.31
C SER A 333 4.63 -22.46 -1.13
N ILE A 334 3.52 -22.19 -1.84
CA ILE A 334 3.56 -21.53 -3.15
C ILE A 334 3.96 -20.06 -3.02
N GLY A 335 3.42 -19.35 -2.04
CA GLY A 335 3.69 -17.92 -1.84
C GLY A 335 5.16 -17.61 -1.53
N PHE A 336 5.78 -18.40 -0.65
CA PHE A 336 7.03 -17.99 0.01
C PHE A 336 8.18 -18.98 -0.11
N ARG A 337 7.90 -20.28 -0.30
CA ARG A 337 8.94 -21.32 -0.19
C ARG A 337 9.40 -21.87 -1.54
N TYR A 338 8.47 -22.25 -2.40
CA TYR A 338 8.75 -22.96 -3.66
C TYR A 338 9.52 -22.11 -4.67
N ALA A 339 9.52 -20.77 -4.55
CA ALA A 339 10.34 -19.88 -5.37
C ALA A 339 11.86 -20.20 -5.24
N SER A 340 12.28 -20.68 -4.07
CA SER A 340 13.68 -21.05 -3.79
C SER A 340 14.05 -22.47 -4.23
N MET A 341 13.09 -23.25 -4.72
CA MET A 341 13.26 -24.67 -5.07
C MET A 341 13.34 -24.87 -6.58
N SER A 342 13.86 -26.03 -7.00
CA SER A 342 13.69 -26.44 -8.39
C SER A 342 12.20 -26.68 -8.69
N PRO A 343 11.67 -26.31 -9.88
CA PRO A 343 10.28 -26.57 -10.23
C PRO A 343 9.86 -28.05 -10.05
N LYS A 344 10.79 -28.98 -10.27
CA LYS A 344 10.55 -30.42 -10.12
C LYS A 344 10.35 -30.81 -8.66
N ASP A 345 11.20 -30.32 -7.76
CA ASP A 345 11.12 -30.69 -6.35
C ASP A 345 9.92 -30.02 -5.68
N ALA A 346 9.63 -28.76 -6.02
CA ALA A 346 8.46 -28.03 -5.53
C ALA A 346 7.15 -28.75 -5.92
N VAL A 347 7.00 -29.12 -7.20
CA VAL A 347 5.81 -29.85 -7.67
C VAL A 347 5.72 -31.23 -7.03
N LYS A 348 6.84 -31.96 -6.89
CA LYS A 348 6.85 -33.26 -6.21
C LYS A 348 6.35 -33.14 -4.78
N GLU A 349 6.87 -32.16 -4.03
CA GLU A 349 6.47 -31.95 -2.64
C GLU A 349 4.99 -31.56 -2.51
N PHE A 350 4.50 -30.68 -3.39
CA PHE A 350 3.10 -30.27 -3.42
C PHE A 350 2.18 -31.49 -3.63
N ILE A 351 2.48 -32.31 -4.64
CA ILE A 351 1.69 -33.52 -4.95
C ILE A 351 1.79 -34.55 -3.83
N ASP A 352 2.98 -34.82 -3.30
CA ASP A 352 3.17 -35.78 -2.20
C ASP A 352 2.40 -35.36 -0.95
N THR A 353 2.26 -34.05 -0.71
CA THR A 353 1.48 -33.52 0.42
C THR A 353 0.00 -33.82 0.28
N ILE A 354 -0.57 -33.57 -0.90
CA ILE A 354 -1.98 -33.91 -1.20
C ILE A 354 -2.21 -35.42 -1.15
N GLU A 355 -1.27 -36.23 -1.65
CA GLU A 355 -1.37 -37.69 -1.55
C GLU A 355 -1.35 -38.19 -0.10
N ARG A 356 -0.54 -37.60 0.79
CA ARG A 356 -0.58 -37.93 2.22
C ARG A 356 -1.94 -37.60 2.85
N ILE A 357 -2.51 -36.45 2.52
CA ILE A 357 -3.87 -36.07 2.97
C ILE A 357 -4.88 -37.10 2.48
N ARG A 358 -4.86 -37.44 1.19
CA ARG A 358 -5.75 -38.44 0.58
C ARG A 358 -5.64 -39.81 1.25
N LEU A 359 -4.41 -40.29 1.50
CA LEU A 359 -4.18 -41.58 2.15
C LEU A 359 -4.70 -41.57 3.60
N SER A 360 -4.48 -40.49 4.35
CA SER A 360 -4.98 -40.34 5.72
C SER A 360 -6.52 -40.36 5.79
N LEU A 361 -7.20 -39.77 4.80
CA LEU A 361 -8.66 -39.85 4.68
C LEU A 361 -9.12 -41.31 4.46
N ILE A 362 -8.47 -42.03 3.54
CA ILE A 362 -8.79 -43.44 3.25
C ILE A 362 -8.57 -44.32 4.48
N GLU A 363 -7.45 -44.16 5.18
CA GLU A 363 -7.12 -44.91 6.40
C GLU A 363 -8.13 -44.65 7.53
N SER A 364 -8.72 -43.46 7.56
CA SER A 364 -9.79 -43.06 8.49
C SER A 364 -11.19 -43.50 8.03
N GLY A 365 -11.30 -44.27 6.94
CA GLY A 365 -12.58 -44.72 6.38
C GLY A 365 -13.40 -43.63 5.68
N LYS A 366 -12.81 -42.45 5.44
CA LYS A 366 -13.43 -41.33 4.72
C LYS A 366 -13.29 -41.52 3.20
N LYS A 367 -14.23 -40.97 2.44
CA LYS A 367 -14.20 -40.95 0.96
C LYS A 367 -13.49 -39.68 0.48
N PRO A 368 -12.29 -39.76 -0.13
CA PRO A 368 -11.55 -38.56 -0.56
C PRO A 368 -12.32 -37.60 -1.47
N GLU A 369 -13.29 -38.10 -2.24
CA GLU A 369 -14.09 -37.31 -3.18
C GLU A 369 -14.99 -36.27 -2.48
N SER A 370 -15.30 -36.49 -1.20
CA SER A 370 -16.06 -35.58 -0.34
C SER A 370 -15.20 -34.51 0.32
N TYR A 371 -13.88 -34.52 0.07
CA TYR A 371 -12.92 -33.59 0.67
C TYR A 371 -12.17 -32.82 -0.42
N MET A 372 -11.84 -31.57 -0.11
CA MET A 372 -11.17 -30.64 -0.99
C MET A 372 -10.01 -29.97 -0.27
N VAL A 373 -8.82 -30.05 -0.86
CA VAL A 373 -7.69 -29.22 -0.47
C VAL A 373 -7.88 -27.84 -1.11
N SER A 374 -8.03 -26.80 -0.30
CA SER A 374 -8.21 -25.42 -0.77
C SER A 374 -6.89 -24.66 -0.67
N VAL A 375 -6.30 -24.32 -1.81
CA VAL A 375 -5.08 -23.52 -1.92
C VAL A 375 -5.48 -22.11 -2.29
N ILE A 376 -5.33 -21.17 -1.35
CA ILE A 376 -5.85 -19.80 -1.47
C ILE A 376 -4.75 -18.79 -1.16
N LEU A 377 -4.49 -17.87 -2.07
CA LEU A 377 -3.41 -16.89 -1.95
C LEU A 377 -3.60 -15.74 -2.95
N ASP A 378 -2.88 -14.65 -2.70
CA ASP A 378 -2.78 -13.54 -3.64
C ASP A 378 -2.21 -14.00 -4.97
N GLY A 379 -2.78 -13.46 -6.04
CA GLY A 379 -2.53 -13.88 -7.39
C GLY A 379 -1.31 -13.23 -8.02
N GLU A 380 -0.76 -12.16 -7.46
CA GLU A 380 0.29 -11.35 -8.08
C GLU A 380 1.65 -11.39 -7.36
N ASN A 381 1.64 -11.67 -6.05
CA ASN A 381 2.77 -11.34 -5.17
C ASN A 381 4.02 -12.22 -5.35
N CYS A 382 3.86 -13.52 -5.60
CA CYS A 382 5.01 -14.44 -5.50
C CYS A 382 5.81 -14.58 -6.81
N TRP A 383 5.23 -14.27 -7.96
CA TRP A 383 5.78 -14.72 -9.26
C TRP A 383 7.07 -14.05 -9.66
N GLU A 384 7.33 -12.81 -9.22
CA GLU A 384 8.59 -12.10 -9.48
C GLU A 384 9.81 -12.77 -8.84
N TYR A 385 9.59 -13.63 -7.83
CA TYR A 385 10.64 -14.40 -7.16
C TYR A 385 10.91 -15.73 -7.86
N TYR A 386 9.99 -16.21 -8.70
CA TYR A 386 10.16 -17.43 -9.47
C TYR A 386 10.93 -17.17 -10.77
N PRO A 387 11.80 -18.11 -11.19
CA PRO A 387 12.35 -18.09 -12.54
C PRO A 387 11.24 -18.06 -13.60
N GLU A 388 11.37 -17.16 -14.58
CA GLU A 388 10.40 -16.99 -15.69
C GLU A 388 8.96 -16.75 -15.20
N ASN A 389 8.79 -15.91 -14.16
CA ASN A 389 7.49 -15.55 -13.59
C ASN A 389 6.61 -16.77 -13.24
N GLY A 390 7.23 -17.84 -12.73
CA GLY A 390 6.53 -19.07 -12.33
C GLY A 390 6.14 -20.01 -13.47
N ARG A 391 6.34 -19.66 -14.76
CA ARG A 391 5.91 -20.47 -15.92
C ARG A 391 6.39 -21.92 -15.84
N LYS A 392 7.65 -22.16 -15.45
CA LYS A 392 8.21 -23.51 -15.31
C LYS A 392 7.51 -24.33 -14.23
N PHE A 393 7.26 -23.72 -13.07
CA PHE A 393 6.54 -24.37 -11.96
C PHE A 393 5.10 -24.68 -12.35
N LEU A 394 4.35 -23.70 -12.84
CA LEU A 394 2.93 -23.85 -13.21
C LEU A 394 2.75 -24.88 -14.33
N LYS A 395 3.57 -24.82 -15.38
CA LYS A 395 3.53 -25.82 -16.48
C LYS A 395 3.77 -27.24 -15.96
N GLN A 396 4.73 -27.42 -15.06
CA GLN A 396 5.03 -28.74 -14.51
C GLN A 396 3.92 -29.22 -13.55
N LEU A 397 3.39 -28.33 -12.71
CA LEU A 397 2.27 -28.60 -11.81
C LEU A 397 1.05 -29.05 -12.60
N TYR A 398 0.62 -28.26 -13.59
CA TYR A 398 -0.57 -28.56 -14.39
C TYR A 398 -0.39 -29.81 -15.25
N THR A 399 0.82 -30.06 -15.79
CA THR A 399 1.12 -31.31 -16.49
C THR A 399 0.96 -32.52 -15.56
N THR A 400 1.41 -32.40 -14.31
CA THR A 400 1.35 -33.48 -13.33
C THR A 400 -0.09 -33.74 -12.89
N LEU A 401 -0.83 -32.66 -12.55
CA LEU A 401 -2.24 -32.74 -12.18
C LEU A 401 -3.12 -33.29 -13.32
N SER A 402 -2.87 -32.88 -14.57
CA SER A 402 -3.66 -33.35 -15.73
C SER A 402 -3.51 -34.85 -15.99
N LYS A 403 -2.43 -35.46 -15.50
CA LYS A 403 -2.15 -36.90 -15.60
C LYS A 403 -2.50 -37.66 -14.33
N SER A 404 -2.89 -36.96 -13.26
CA SER A 404 -3.17 -37.57 -11.97
C SER A 404 -4.42 -38.44 -12.04
N LYS A 405 -4.35 -39.62 -11.42
CA LYS A 405 -5.50 -40.52 -11.26
C LYS A 405 -6.16 -40.39 -9.89
N THR A 406 -5.52 -39.65 -8.98
CA THR A 406 -5.80 -39.59 -7.54
C THR A 406 -6.11 -38.18 -7.05
N ILE A 407 -5.84 -37.16 -7.85
CA ILE A 407 -6.13 -35.75 -7.56
C ILE A 407 -6.93 -35.19 -8.73
N GLU A 408 -8.03 -34.50 -8.44
CA GLU A 408 -8.86 -33.85 -9.45
C GLU A 408 -9.10 -32.39 -9.08
N THR A 409 -8.70 -31.46 -9.95
CA THR A 409 -8.97 -30.04 -9.77
C THR A 409 -10.43 -29.72 -10.04
N CYS A 410 -11.03 -28.82 -9.26
CA CYS A 410 -12.43 -28.44 -9.42
C CYS A 410 -12.65 -26.93 -9.23
N THR A 411 -13.78 -26.45 -9.73
CA THR A 411 -14.33 -25.19 -9.24
C THR A 411 -15.00 -25.43 -7.88
N ILE A 412 -15.03 -24.40 -7.03
CA ILE A 412 -15.57 -24.51 -5.67
C ILE A 412 -17.07 -24.83 -5.73
N SER A 413 -17.82 -24.15 -6.59
CA SER A 413 -19.25 -24.42 -6.76
C SER A 413 -19.55 -25.81 -7.30
N GLU A 414 -18.73 -26.37 -8.21
CA GLU A 414 -18.91 -27.76 -8.65
C GLU A 414 -18.72 -28.75 -7.49
N PHE A 415 -17.72 -28.52 -6.64
CA PHE A 415 -17.49 -29.35 -5.46
C PHE A 415 -18.65 -29.26 -4.47
N LEU A 416 -19.09 -28.03 -4.14
CA LEU A 416 -20.15 -27.77 -3.17
C LEU A 416 -21.53 -28.26 -3.61
N LYS A 417 -21.79 -28.34 -4.93
CA LYS A 417 -23.04 -28.90 -5.49
C LYS A 417 -23.09 -30.44 -5.40
N GLN A 418 -21.95 -31.10 -5.24
CA GLN A 418 -21.85 -32.56 -5.11
C GLN A 418 -21.91 -33.04 -3.65
N GLN A 419 -21.87 -32.13 -2.67
CA GLN A 419 -21.90 -32.50 -1.25
C GLN A 419 -23.34 -32.68 -0.76
N GLU A 420 -23.66 -33.88 -0.28
CA GLU A 420 -24.98 -34.22 0.26
C GLU A 420 -25.10 -33.86 1.75
N ASN A 421 -24.02 -34.03 2.52
CA ASN A 421 -24.00 -33.81 3.97
C ASN A 421 -22.94 -32.76 4.30
N ILE A 422 -23.37 -31.51 4.47
CA ILE A 422 -22.51 -30.40 4.88
C ILE A 422 -22.75 -30.14 6.38
N GLN A 423 -21.66 -30.11 7.15
CA GLN A 423 -21.71 -29.90 8.59
C GLN A 423 -21.98 -28.43 8.93
N ASP A 424 -22.75 -28.19 9.99
CA ASP A 424 -23.02 -26.85 10.50
C ASP A 424 -21.89 -26.32 11.40
N ILE A 425 -21.59 -25.03 11.27
CA ILE A 425 -20.88 -24.23 12.28
C ILE A 425 -21.95 -23.57 13.15
N LYS A 426 -21.93 -23.87 14.45
CA LYS A 426 -22.92 -23.37 15.42
C LYS A 426 -22.62 -21.94 15.87
N LYS A 427 -21.34 -21.60 15.97
CA LYS A 427 -20.86 -20.25 16.26
C LYS A 427 -19.59 -20.02 15.45
N LEU A 428 -19.56 -18.96 14.66
CA LEU A 428 -18.38 -18.60 13.88
C LEU A 428 -17.48 -17.70 14.71
N PHE A 429 -16.18 -18.01 14.74
CA PHE A 429 -15.19 -17.12 15.33
C PHE A 429 -14.92 -15.94 14.41
N PRO A 430 -14.99 -14.68 14.88
CA PRO A 430 -14.64 -13.53 14.06
C PRO A 430 -13.12 -13.45 13.90
N GLY A 431 -12.64 -13.15 12.70
CA GLY A 431 -11.20 -12.97 12.46
C GLY A 431 -10.89 -12.88 10.97
N SER A 432 -9.59 -12.81 10.66
CA SER A 432 -9.05 -12.78 9.30
C SER A 432 -8.11 -13.97 9.06
N TRP A 433 -7.63 -14.12 7.83
CA TRP A 433 -6.60 -15.10 7.52
C TRP A 433 -5.22 -14.81 8.12
N ILE A 434 -5.03 -13.62 8.71
CA ILE A 434 -3.79 -13.23 9.37
C ILE A 434 -4.00 -13.27 10.87
N ASN A 435 -3.29 -14.19 11.52
CA ASN A 435 -3.28 -14.36 12.97
C ASN A 435 -4.70 -14.49 13.57
N HIS A 436 -5.69 -14.97 12.80
CA HIS A 436 -7.09 -15.14 13.22
C HIS A 436 -7.71 -13.90 13.91
N ASN A 437 -7.24 -12.69 13.60
CA ASN A 437 -7.71 -11.47 14.26
C ASN A 437 -7.71 -10.28 13.30
N PHE A 438 -8.05 -9.09 13.82
CA PHE A 438 -8.08 -7.84 13.04
C PHE A 438 -6.99 -6.82 13.41
N ARG A 439 -5.99 -7.22 14.20
CA ARG A 439 -4.97 -6.32 14.78
C ARG A 439 -4.16 -5.56 13.70
N ILE A 440 -4.05 -6.15 12.51
CA ILE A 440 -3.38 -5.51 11.37
C ILE A 440 -4.16 -4.30 10.84
N TRP A 441 -5.47 -4.19 11.05
CA TRP A 441 -6.28 -3.07 10.55
C TRP A 441 -6.85 -2.17 11.65
N ILE A 442 -6.89 -2.64 12.91
CA ILE A 442 -7.40 -1.86 14.04
C ILE A 442 -6.69 -2.23 15.34
N GLY A 443 -6.44 -1.25 16.22
CA GLY A 443 -5.93 -1.45 17.58
C GLY A 443 -4.50 -1.97 17.74
N GLY A 444 -3.85 -2.44 16.67
CA GLY A 444 -2.45 -2.88 16.70
C GLY A 444 -1.44 -1.73 16.86
N HIS A 445 -1.76 -0.55 16.33
CA HIS A 445 -0.94 0.67 16.36
C HIS A 445 -1.79 1.92 16.52
N ALA A 446 -1.23 2.97 17.10
CA ALA A 446 -1.96 4.23 17.34
C ALA A 446 -2.36 4.92 16.03
N GLU A 447 -1.53 4.79 15.00
CA GLU A 447 -1.73 5.31 13.64
C GLU A 447 -3.00 4.72 13.01
N LYS A 448 -3.26 3.41 13.20
CA LYS A 448 -4.47 2.73 12.70
C LYS A 448 -5.73 3.30 13.38
N ASN A 449 -5.68 3.48 14.70
CA ASN A 449 -6.80 4.04 15.45
C ASN A 449 -7.05 5.51 15.08
N LEU A 450 -5.98 6.27 14.79
CA LEU A 450 -6.09 7.64 14.32
C LEU A 450 -6.72 7.71 12.92
N ALA A 451 -6.37 6.79 12.02
CA ALA A 451 -7.00 6.68 10.71
C ALA A 451 -8.51 6.40 10.81
N TRP A 452 -8.92 5.44 11.66
CA TRP A 452 -10.35 5.19 11.93
C TRP A 452 -11.07 6.43 12.46
N LYS A 453 -10.42 7.21 13.33
CA LYS A 453 -10.95 8.48 13.82
C LYS A 453 -11.15 9.52 12.72
N TYR A 454 -10.20 9.63 11.80
CA TYR A 454 -10.30 10.56 10.68
C TYR A 454 -11.39 10.15 9.68
N LEU A 455 -11.49 8.85 9.38
CA LEU A 455 -12.55 8.30 8.54
C LEU A 455 -13.93 8.56 9.14
N TYR A 456 -14.11 8.26 10.44
CA TYR A 456 -15.35 8.55 11.15
C TYR A 456 -15.74 10.02 11.07
N ALA A 457 -14.80 10.93 11.32
CA ALA A 457 -15.06 12.37 11.27
C ALA A 457 -15.53 12.81 9.87
N ALA A 458 -14.79 12.47 8.81
CA ALA A 458 -15.17 12.82 7.44
C ALA A 458 -16.56 12.30 7.06
N ARG A 459 -16.85 11.05 7.44
CA ARG A 459 -18.13 10.39 7.21
C ARG A 459 -19.29 11.10 7.91
N GLU A 460 -19.16 11.43 9.20
CA GLU A 460 -20.23 12.12 9.94
C GLU A 460 -20.44 13.56 9.41
N HIS A 461 -19.38 14.25 8.97
CA HIS A 461 -19.51 15.53 8.28
C HIS A 461 -20.31 15.40 6.98
N LEU A 462 -20.01 14.40 6.14
CA LEU A 462 -20.79 14.11 4.94
C LEU A 462 -22.27 13.85 5.26
N LYS A 463 -22.54 12.97 6.22
CA LYS A 463 -23.91 12.64 6.66
C LYS A 463 -24.68 13.88 7.12
N ASN A 464 -24.06 14.77 7.88
CA ASN A 464 -24.68 16.00 8.37
C ASN A 464 -24.99 17.02 7.26
N LYS A 465 -24.26 16.97 6.14
CA LYS A 465 -24.45 17.86 4.99
C LYS A 465 -25.30 17.28 3.88
N LEU A 466 -25.65 16.00 3.95
CA LEU A 466 -26.27 15.26 2.84
C LEU A 466 -27.49 15.96 2.23
N GLN A 467 -28.35 16.57 3.04
CA GLN A 467 -29.56 17.30 2.59
C GLN A 467 -29.28 18.59 1.78
N HIS A 468 -28.04 19.10 1.85
CA HIS A 468 -27.60 20.33 1.17
C HIS A 468 -26.80 20.05 -0.11
N LEU A 469 -26.55 18.78 -0.43
CA LEU A 469 -25.78 18.37 -1.60
C LEU A 469 -26.70 18.01 -2.76
N SER A 470 -26.24 18.23 -3.99
CA SER A 470 -26.87 17.59 -5.15
C SER A 470 -26.68 16.07 -5.08
N VAL A 471 -27.54 15.32 -5.78
CA VAL A 471 -27.45 13.85 -5.85
C VAL A 471 -26.08 13.39 -6.34
N GLU A 472 -25.51 14.09 -7.33
CA GLU A 472 -24.20 13.76 -7.89
C GLU A 472 -23.07 14.03 -6.90
N GLN A 473 -23.08 15.19 -6.23
CA GLN A 473 -22.08 15.50 -5.20
C GLN A 473 -22.15 14.53 -4.02
N ALA A 474 -23.35 14.18 -3.58
CA ALA A 474 -23.55 13.20 -2.52
C ALA A 474 -22.99 11.83 -2.91
N LYS A 475 -23.25 11.39 -4.16
CA LYS A 475 -22.72 10.13 -4.69
C LYS A 475 -21.19 10.14 -4.73
N GLN A 476 -20.58 11.20 -5.25
CA GLN A 476 -19.13 11.36 -5.30
C GLN A 476 -18.51 11.37 -3.90
N ALA A 477 -19.12 12.07 -2.94
CA ALA A 477 -18.59 12.13 -1.57
C ALA A 477 -18.72 10.79 -0.84
N TRP A 478 -19.80 10.03 -1.06
CA TRP A 478 -19.92 8.67 -0.53
C TRP A 478 -18.91 7.71 -1.16
N GLU A 479 -18.61 7.87 -2.46
CA GLU A 479 -17.59 7.08 -3.12
C GLU A 479 -16.21 7.26 -2.47
N GLU A 480 -15.83 8.50 -2.15
CA GLU A 480 -14.57 8.80 -1.45
C GLU A 480 -14.52 8.15 -0.04
N ILE A 481 -15.66 8.07 0.67
CA ILE A 481 -15.76 7.33 1.93
C ILE A 481 -15.54 5.83 1.71
N TYR A 482 -16.22 5.23 0.72
CA TYR A 482 -16.08 3.80 0.45
C TYR A 482 -14.66 3.43 -0.01
N ILE A 483 -14.00 4.30 -0.76
CA ILE A 483 -12.57 4.13 -1.08
C ILE A 483 -11.74 4.16 0.21
N ALA A 484 -11.94 5.16 1.08
CA ALA A 484 -11.21 5.29 2.34
C ALA A 484 -11.48 4.17 3.36
N GLU A 485 -12.55 3.38 3.20
CA GLU A 485 -12.83 2.17 3.99
C GLU A 485 -12.00 0.94 3.56
N GLY A 486 -11.27 1.02 2.45
CA GLY A 486 -10.43 -0.08 1.96
C GLY A 486 -9.38 -0.54 2.97
N SER A 487 -9.14 -1.86 3.05
CA SER A 487 -8.22 -2.44 4.03
C SER A 487 -6.77 -2.00 3.82
N ASP A 488 -6.39 -1.71 2.58
CA ASP A 488 -5.03 -1.40 2.17
C ASP A 488 -4.43 -0.23 2.94
N TRP A 489 -5.23 0.81 3.23
CA TRP A 489 -4.74 1.98 3.97
C TRP A 489 -4.25 1.60 5.36
N PHE A 490 -5.03 0.77 6.06
CA PHE A 490 -4.77 0.36 7.43
C PHE A 490 -3.64 -0.67 7.54
N TRP A 491 -3.41 -1.46 6.47
CA TRP A 491 -2.30 -2.39 6.36
C TRP A 491 -0.94 -1.72 6.53
N TRP A 492 -0.78 -0.50 5.98
CA TRP A 492 0.49 0.21 5.95
C TRP A 492 0.72 1.12 7.17
N PHE A 493 -0.30 1.42 7.97
CA PHE A 493 -0.13 2.19 9.20
C PHE A 493 0.59 1.36 10.29
N GLY A 494 1.57 1.98 10.98
CA GLY A 494 2.41 1.29 11.97
C GLY A 494 3.70 0.72 11.38
N ASP A 495 4.42 -0.11 12.11
CA ASP A 495 5.72 -0.69 11.69
C ASP A 495 5.65 -2.16 11.26
N ASP A 496 4.44 -2.74 11.20
CA ASP A 496 4.23 -4.17 10.85
C ASP A 496 4.72 -4.51 9.42
N HIS A 497 4.71 -3.55 8.49
CA HIS A 497 5.03 -3.77 7.07
C HIS A 497 5.97 -2.71 6.49
N HIS A 498 6.77 -3.09 5.50
CA HIS A 498 7.74 -2.21 4.83
C HIS A 498 7.60 -2.28 3.31
N ALA A 499 7.56 -1.13 2.65
CA ALA A 499 7.61 -0.99 1.20
C ALA A 499 8.25 0.35 0.84
N HIS A 500 8.86 0.43 -0.36
CA HIS A 500 9.46 1.68 -0.85
C HIS A 500 8.44 2.82 -0.94
N ASN A 501 7.20 2.51 -1.33
CA ASN A 501 6.12 3.50 -1.52
C ASN A 501 5.16 3.57 -0.32
N LYS A 502 5.59 3.14 0.88
CA LYS A 502 4.70 3.04 2.05
C LYS A 502 4.00 4.38 2.37
N ASN A 503 4.73 5.49 2.27
CA ASN A 503 4.21 6.83 2.55
C ASN A 503 3.08 7.26 1.58
N GLU A 504 3.04 6.71 0.37
CA GLU A 504 1.99 7.04 -0.61
C GLU A 504 0.60 6.54 -0.16
N PHE A 505 0.53 5.47 0.64
CA PHE A 505 -0.75 4.97 1.15
C PHE A 505 -1.39 5.91 2.17
N ASP A 506 -0.59 6.54 3.03
CA ASP A 506 -1.06 7.60 3.94
C ASP A 506 -1.56 8.82 3.15
N VAL A 507 -0.81 9.22 2.13
CA VAL A 507 -1.21 10.33 1.24
C VAL A 507 -2.53 10.02 0.54
N LEU A 508 -2.69 8.83 -0.04
CA LEU A 508 -3.92 8.40 -0.72
C LEU A 508 -5.10 8.34 0.24
N PHE A 509 -4.93 7.73 1.41
CA PHE A 509 -5.98 7.67 2.43
C PHE A 509 -6.47 9.07 2.82
N ARG A 510 -5.54 9.96 3.18
CA ARG A 510 -5.89 11.35 3.53
C ARG A 510 -6.45 12.12 2.34
N TYR A 511 -5.99 11.86 1.11
CA TYR A 511 -6.54 12.45 -0.11
C TYR A 511 -8.04 12.18 -0.21
N HIS A 512 -8.48 10.92 -0.07
CA HIS A 512 -9.91 10.59 -0.14
C HIS A 512 -10.72 11.32 0.94
N LEU A 513 -10.20 11.39 2.18
CA LEU A 513 -10.85 12.17 3.24
C LEU A 513 -10.91 13.67 2.91
N LEU A 514 -9.83 14.26 2.37
CA LEU A 514 -9.77 15.65 1.93
C LEU A 514 -10.81 15.95 0.84
N GLN A 515 -11.00 15.01 -0.10
CA GLN A 515 -11.98 15.14 -1.18
C GLN A 515 -13.41 15.16 -0.64
N VAL A 516 -13.72 14.41 0.42
CA VAL A 516 -15.04 14.48 1.10
C VAL A 516 -15.32 15.92 1.55
N TYR A 517 -14.40 16.56 2.29
CA TYR A 517 -14.59 17.95 2.77
C TYR A 517 -14.79 18.94 1.61
N LYS A 518 -13.99 18.82 0.55
CA LYS A 518 -14.14 19.66 -0.64
C LYS A 518 -15.48 19.47 -1.33
N LEU A 519 -15.95 18.23 -1.49
CA LEU A 519 -17.21 17.91 -2.16
C LEU A 519 -18.43 18.41 -1.37
N ILE A 520 -18.35 18.41 -0.04
CA ILE A 520 -19.41 18.94 0.82
C ILE A 520 -19.32 20.47 1.06
N GLY A 521 -18.29 21.12 0.52
CA GLY A 521 -18.09 22.57 0.61
C GLY A 521 -17.68 23.06 2.00
N GLU A 522 -16.96 22.23 2.77
CA GLU A 522 -16.40 22.60 4.08
C GLU A 522 -14.89 22.82 4.03
N ASP A 523 -14.39 23.62 4.97
CA ASP A 523 -12.96 23.80 5.17
C ASP A 523 -12.33 22.48 5.60
N VAL A 524 -11.20 22.15 4.97
CA VAL A 524 -10.40 20.98 5.31
C VAL A 524 -9.81 21.14 6.72
N PRO A 525 -10.03 20.17 7.63
CA PRO A 525 -9.35 20.17 8.92
C PRO A 525 -7.83 20.10 8.78
N GLU A 526 -7.10 20.92 9.54
CA GLU A 526 -5.62 21.03 9.48
C GLU A 526 -4.93 19.67 9.67
N TYR A 527 -5.49 18.80 10.52
CA TYR A 527 -4.93 17.49 10.81
C TYR A 527 -4.88 16.55 9.60
N LEU A 528 -5.70 16.74 8.56
CA LEU A 528 -5.65 15.93 7.34
C LEU A 528 -4.46 16.29 6.43
N ASN A 529 -3.82 17.43 6.67
CA ASN A 529 -2.58 17.81 5.99
C ASN A 529 -1.33 17.26 6.71
N ILE A 530 -1.51 16.63 7.87
CA ILE A 530 -0.44 16.02 8.66
C ILE A 530 -0.45 14.50 8.39
N PRO A 531 0.69 13.90 8.03
CA PRO A 531 0.81 12.44 7.91
C PRO A 531 0.32 11.70 9.15
N ILE A 532 -0.46 10.63 8.95
CA ILE A 532 -0.86 9.72 10.03
C ILE A 532 0.32 8.81 10.36
N MET A 533 1.01 8.33 9.33
CA MET A 533 2.21 7.55 9.54
C MET A 533 3.27 8.44 10.16
N LYS A 534 3.70 8.08 11.36
CA LYS A 534 5.00 8.52 11.84
C LYS A 534 6.02 7.80 10.97
N THR A 535 6.62 8.51 10.03
CA THR A 535 7.79 7.99 9.33
C THR A 535 8.80 7.56 10.38
N ALA A 536 9.16 6.29 10.41
CA ALA A 536 10.34 5.83 11.11
C ALA A 536 11.54 6.54 10.46
N GLY A 537 11.84 7.70 11.01
CA GLY A 537 12.63 8.74 10.36
C GLY A 537 12.65 9.95 11.26
N GLU A 538 13.07 9.77 12.52
CA GLU A 538 13.87 10.81 13.15
C GLU A 538 14.86 11.30 12.08
N ILE A 539 14.80 12.56 11.65
CA ILE A 539 15.94 13.12 10.94
C ILE A 539 16.99 13.28 12.03
N PRO A 540 17.99 12.38 12.13
CA PRO A 540 18.93 12.45 13.22
C PRO A 540 19.65 13.80 13.06
N VAL A 541 19.81 14.51 14.17
CA VAL A 541 20.61 15.74 14.15
C VAL A 541 21.96 15.38 13.55
N GLN A 542 22.35 16.02 12.44
CA GLN A 542 23.63 15.70 11.78
C GLN A 542 24.80 15.95 12.72
N ARG A 543 24.63 16.93 13.62
CA ARG A 543 25.54 17.24 14.70
C ARG A 543 24.76 17.79 15.89
N LYS A 544 24.92 17.19 17.06
CA LYS A 544 24.35 17.72 18.32
C LYS A 544 25.26 18.83 18.89
N PRO A 545 24.71 19.77 19.69
CA PRO A 545 25.53 20.74 20.40
C PRO A 545 26.53 20.04 21.32
N THR A 546 27.77 20.53 21.33
CA THR A 546 28.88 19.91 22.09
C THR A 546 29.32 20.74 23.29
N ALA A 547 28.76 21.94 23.51
CA ALA A 547 28.99 22.81 24.66
C ALA A 547 27.90 23.91 24.69
N PRO A 548 27.70 24.60 25.84
CA PRO A 548 26.87 25.81 25.89
C PRO A 548 27.35 26.89 24.92
N LEU A 549 26.41 27.66 24.35
CA LEU A 549 26.69 28.73 23.39
C LEU A 549 26.50 30.12 24.00
N TYR A 550 27.37 31.07 23.62
CA TYR A 550 27.24 32.49 23.98
C TYR A 550 27.44 33.38 22.74
N PRO A 551 26.61 33.23 21.70
CA PRO A 551 26.76 34.01 20.49
C PRO A 551 26.27 35.44 20.72
N LYS A 552 26.84 36.37 19.97
CA LYS A 552 26.35 37.74 19.90
C LYS A 552 25.37 37.82 18.73
N ILE A 553 24.11 38.16 19.02
CA ILE A 553 23.05 38.28 18.02
C ILE A 553 23.25 39.57 17.21
N ASP A 554 24.13 39.55 16.21
CA ASP A 554 24.43 40.68 15.34
C ASP A 554 24.26 40.37 13.84
N GLY A 555 23.80 39.15 13.52
CA GLY A 555 23.43 38.70 12.20
C GLY A 555 24.64 38.43 11.31
N ARG A 556 25.83 38.22 11.88
CA ARG A 556 27.07 37.89 11.17
C ARG A 556 27.84 36.86 11.99
N GLU A 557 28.61 36.01 11.31
CA GLU A 557 29.59 35.18 12.02
C GLU A 557 30.78 36.07 12.41
N SER A 558 30.69 36.66 13.60
CA SER A 558 31.63 37.68 14.07
C SER A 558 32.95 37.06 14.54
N HIS A 559 32.90 35.81 15.02
CA HIS A 559 34.05 35.01 15.42
C HIS A 559 33.94 33.56 14.94
N PHE A 560 35.04 33.00 14.45
CA PHE A 560 35.13 31.62 13.91
C PHE A 560 34.64 30.51 14.86
N PHE A 561 34.66 30.77 16.18
CA PHE A 561 34.26 29.80 17.20
C PHE A 561 32.83 29.96 17.71
N GLU A 562 32.13 31.02 17.29
CA GLU A 562 30.86 31.48 17.87
C GLU A 562 29.74 30.43 17.80
N TRP A 563 29.65 29.74 16.67
CA TRP A 563 28.69 28.66 16.44
C TRP A 563 29.37 27.29 16.34
N GLN A 564 30.67 27.19 16.68
CA GLN A 564 31.42 25.95 16.48
C GLN A 564 30.85 24.80 17.31
N ALA A 565 30.37 25.05 18.53
CA ALA A 565 29.79 24.02 19.40
C ALA A 565 28.29 23.79 19.15
N ALA A 566 27.70 24.43 18.13
CA ALA A 566 26.28 24.34 17.84
C ALA A 566 25.89 22.99 17.22
N GLY A 567 24.65 22.59 17.46
CA GLY A 567 23.99 21.57 16.68
C GLY A 567 23.56 22.10 15.32
N GLN A 568 23.34 21.19 14.37
CA GLN A 568 23.10 21.55 12.97
C GLN A 568 22.07 20.62 12.31
N PHE A 569 21.15 21.23 11.56
CA PHE A 569 20.25 20.59 10.60
C PHE A 569 20.57 21.11 9.19
N SER A 570 20.88 20.23 8.24
CA SER A 570 20.96 20.64 6.84
C SER A 570 19.60 20.54 6.19
N ALA A 571 19.15 21.62 5.58
CA ALA A 571 17.86 21.68 4.90
C ALA A 571 17.90 21.08 3.48
N LYS A 572 19.04 20.51 3.06
CA LYS A 572 19.26 19.79 1.79
C LYS A 572 18.94 18.29 1.84
N LEU A 573 18.86 17.70 3.04
CA LEU A 573 18.64 16.25 3.24
C LEU A 573 17.17 15.88 3.46
N ASP A 574 16.26 16.85 3.40
CA ASP A 574 14.81 16.69 3.56
C ASP A 574 14.12 16.22 2.25
N GLY A 575 14.86 15.44 1.45
CA GLY A 575 14.46 14.96 0.14
C GLY A 575 13.45 13.82 0.24
N ASP A 576 12.17 14.17 0.33
CA ASP A 576 11.05 13.27 0.06
C ASP A 576 10.04 13.93 -0.88
N THR A 577 9.36 13.10 -1.67
CA THR A 577 8.98 13.27 -3.08
C THR A 577 7.82 14.25 -3.39
N MET A 578 7.43 15.15 -2.47
CA MET A 578 6.43 16.21 -2.73
C MET A 578 6.66 17.54 -1.96
N SER A 579 7.85 17.78 -1.42
CA SER A 579 8.13 19.10 -0.85
C SER A 579 8.39 20.13 -1.95
N ILE A 580 7.82 21.33 -1.80
CA ILE A 580 8.24 22.52 -2.54
C ILE A 580 9.77 22.56 -2.45
N ILE A 581 10.47 22.58 -3.59
CA ILE A 581 11.94 22.65 -3.65
C ILE A 581 12.41 23.67 -2.62
N ASN A 582 13.10 23.21 -1.57
CA ASN A 582 13.64 24.13 -0.58
C ASN A 582 14.77 24.94 -1.21
N ASP A 583 14.41 26.10 -1.73
CA ASP A 583 15.33 27.06 -2.30
C ASP A 583 15.53 28.27 -1.37
N TRP A 584 15.04 28.23 -0.11
CA TRP A 584 15.09 29.35 0.83
C TRP A 584 16.17 29.21 1.90
N ILE A 585 16.22 28.07 2.60
CA ILE A 585 17.07 27.87 3.77
C ILE A 585 18.09 26.79 3.44
N GLU A 586 19.36 27.03 3.74
CA GLU A 586 20.45 26.07 3.51
C GLU A 586 20.73 25.23 4.75
N THR A 587 20.86 25.88 5.92
CA THR A 587 21.23 25.23 7.17
C THR A 587 20.58 25.94 8.36
N VAL A 588 20.14 25.16 9.35
CA VAL A 588 19.68 25.67 10.65
C VAL A 588 20.67 25.20 11.72
N TYR A 589 21.24 26.15 12.45
CA TYR A 589 22.07 25.89 13.63
C TYR A 589 21.27 26.16 14.89
N TYR A 590 21.57 25.40 15.94
CA TYR A 590 20.94 25.61 17.25
C TYR A 590 21.90 25.31 18.39
N GLY A 591 21.64 25.92 19.54
CA GLY A 591 22.28 25.56 20.79
C GLY A 591 21.71 26.38 21.92
N PHE A 592 22.26 26.26 23.12
CA PHE A 592 21.62 26.77 24.32
C PHE A 592 22.66 27.20 25.36
N ASN A 593 22.22 28.01 26.31
CA ASN A 593 22.93 28.23 27.58
C ASN A 593 21.94 28.17 28.76
N GLU A 594 22.31 28.71 29.90
CA GLU A 594 21.51 28.66 31.13
C GLU A 594 20.14 29.33 31.01
N GLU A 595 19.98 30.24 30.06
CA GLU A 595 18.84 31.16 29.95
C GLU A 595 18.19 31.19 28.56
N LYS A 596 18.95 30.97 27.49
CA LYS A 596 18.51 31.18 26.11
C LYS A 596 18.72 29.96 25.21
N LEU A 597 17.76 29.75 24.31
CA LEU A 597 17.87 28.92 23.12
C LEU A 597 18.29 29.83 21.97
N PHE A 598 19.39 29.50 21.31
CA PHE A 598 19.92 30.23 20.17
C PHE A 598 19.64 29.46 18.88
N ILE A 599 19.15 30.17 17.87
CA ILE A 599 18.93 29.61 16.53
C ILE A 599 19.57 30.55 15.52
N ARG A 600 20.33 29.97 14.59
CA ARG A 600 20.89 30.64 13.42
C ARG A 600 20.38 29.97 12.15
N ILE A 601 20.02 30.77 11.15
CA ILE A 601 19.53 30.26 9.86
C ILE A 601 20.31 30.91 8.72
N ASP A 602 20.93 30.03 7.93
CA ASP A 602 21.66 30.40 6.73
C ASP A 602 20.74 30.20 5.52
N PHE A 603 20.65 31.21 4.65
CA PHE A 603 19.73 31.22 3.51
C PHE A 603 20.45 30.88 2.21
N VAL A 604 19.75 30.27 1.27
CA VAL A 604 20.26 30.01 -0.07
C VAL A 604 20.47 31.32 -0.83
N GLY A 605 21.69 31.55 -1.30
CA GLY A 605 22.04 32.73 -2.09
C GLY A 605 21.81 34.04 -1.34
N GLN A 606 21.09 35.00 -1.94
CA GLN A 606 20.80 36.31 -1.35
C GLN A 606 19.37 36.44 -0.82
N LYS A 607 18.68 35.33 -0.52
CA LYS A 607 17.26 35.39 -0.12
C LYS A 607 16.98 36.10 1.19
N ILE A 608 17.95 36.17 2.10
CA ILE A 608 17.83 36.99 3.31
C ILE A 608 17.57 38.47 3.01
N GLU A 609 18.05 38.99 1.88
CA GLU A 609 17.77 40.37 1.45
C GLU A 609 16.28 40.62 1.16
N LYS A 610 15.50 39.57 0.84
CA LYS A 610 14.05 39.69 0.66
C LYS A 610 13.34 39.96 1.98
N PHE A 611 13.79 39.35 3.09
CA PHE A 611 13.25 39.63 4.42
C PHE A 611 13.52 41.09 4.81
N LYS A 612 14.75 41.58 4.62
CA LYS A 612 15.12 42.97 4.95
C LYS A 612 14.30 44.03 4.20
N ARG A 613 13.81 43.70 3.00
CA ARG A 613 13.10 44.65 2.11
C ARG A 613 11.58 44.52 2.16
N SER A 614 11.04 43.46 2.78
CA SER A 614 9.62 43.16 2.80
C SER A 614 9.11 43.10 4.23
N GLU A 615 8.05 43.86 4.52
CA GLU A 615 7.32 43.75 5.80
C GLU A 615 6.29 42.61 5.78
N LYS A 616 6.07 41.99 4.61
CA LYS A 616 5.09 40.92 4.39
C LYS A 616 5.68 39.52 4.53
N LEU A 617 7.00 39.42 4.66
CA LEU A 617 7.73 38.16 4.83
C LEU A 617 8.08 37.96 6.31
N ALA A 618 7.75 36.78 6.84
CA ALA A 618 8.07 36.37 8.18
C ALA A 618 8.84 35.05 8.18
N LEU A 619 9.82 34.92 9.06
CA LEU A 619 10.39 33.64 9.45
C LEU A 619 9.65 33.17 10.70
N CYS A 620 9.05 31.99 10.67
CA CYS A 620 8.27 31.46 11.78
C CYS A 620 8.99 30.27 12.42
N LEU A 621 9.19 30.31 13.74
CA LEU A 621 9.62 29.16 14.53
C LEU A 621 8.42 28.63 15.30
N THR A 622 8.12 27.33 15.14
CA THR A 622 7.04 26.65 15.87
C THR A 622 7.63 25.58 16.78
N PHE A 623 7.37 25.72 18.08
CA PHE A 623 7.75 24.77 19.13
C PHE A 623 6.51 24.03 19.65
N GLN A 624 6.58 22.73 19.98
CA GLN A 624 5.42 21.95 20.48
C GLN A 624 5.46 21.78 22.02
N PRO A 625 4.30 21.83 22.74
CA PRO A 625 2.93 22.14 22.30
C PRO A 625 2.69 23.66 22.15
N PRO A 626 1.84 24.11 21.21
CA PRO A 626 2.29 25.01 20.17
C PRO A 626 2.57 26.43 20.64
N GLN A 627 3.83 26.84 20.52
CA GLN A 627 4.27 28.22 20.64
C GLN A 627 4.92 28.65 19.32
N LYS A 628 4.35 29.68 18.70
CA LYS A 628 4.82 30.23 17.43
C LYS A 628 5.46 31.59 17.66
N ILE A 629 6.60 31.82 17.02
CA ILE A 629 7.30 33.10 17.02
C ILE A 629 7.50 33.53 15.57
N PHE A 630 6.97 34.70 15.20
CA PHE A 630 7.08 35.25 13.84
C PHE A 630 8.06 36.41 13.83
N PHE A 631 9.17 36.27 13.11
CA PHE A 631 10.20 37.27 12.95
C PHE A 631 10.03 38.00 11.61
N TYR A 632 9.73 39.29 11.67
CA TYR A 632 9.70 40.20 10.52
C TYR A 632 10.94 41.09 10.53
N SER A 633 11.20 41.83 9.45
CA SER A 633 12.39 42.69 9.37
C SER A 633 12.48 43.81 10.41
N LYS A 634 11.33 44.24 10.97
CA LYS A 634 11.24 45.39 11.88
C LYS A 634 10.57 45.10 13.23
N HIS A 635 9.91 43.95 13.37
CA HIS A 635 9.21 43.56 14.59
C HIS A 635 9.15 42.03 14.70
N VAL A 636 8.83 41.57 15.90
CA VAL A 636 8.60 40.14 16.18
C VAL A 636 7.25 39.99 16.86
N ASP A 637 6.45 39.04 16.40
CA ASP A 637 5.22 38.63 17.08
C ASP A 637 5.53 37.38 17.89
N SER A 638 5.64 37.55 19.21
CA SER A 638 6.01 36.49 20.14
C SER A 638 5.28 36.65 21.47
N ALA A 639 4.83 35.53 22.04
CA ALA A 639 4.44 35.47 23.45
C ALA A 639 5.65 35.29 24.40
N VAL A 640 6.84 35.10 23.83
CA VAL A 640 8.10 34.81 24.55
C VAL A 640 9.12 35.92 24.32
N PRO A 641 9.82 36.37 25.37
CA PRO A 641 10.94 37.29 25.20
C PRO A 641 12.02 36.71 24.26
N CYS A 642 12.32 37.44 23.19
CA CYS A 642 13.34 37.06 22.23
C CYS A 642 14.04 38.28 21.62
N ASP A 643 15.33 38.10 21.34
CA ASP A 643 16.15 39.03 20.56
C ASP A 643 16.44 38.41 19.21
N TYR A 644 16.49 39.20 18.13
CA TYR A 644 16.79 38.68 16.80
C TYR A 644 17.41 39.74 15.89
N VAL A 645 18.14 39.29 14.87
CA VAL A 645 18.69 40.16 13.82
C VAL A 645 18.62 39.46 12.46
N PHE A 646 18.19 40.19 11.44
CA PHE A 646 18.37 39.83 10.03
C PHE A 646 19.62 40.53 9.47
N GLY A 647 20.78 39.87 9.53
CA GLY A 647 22.06 40.39 9.02
C GLY A 647 22.48 39.72 7.71
N HIS A 648 23.73 39.27 7.59
CA HIS A 648 24.14 38.37 6.50
C HIS A 648 23.51 36.97 6.65
N LEU A 649 23.13 36.62 7.87
CA LEU A 649 22.38 35.44 8.29
C LEU A 649 21.30 35.88 9.28
N PHE A 650 20.37 34.98 9.61
CA PHE A 650 19.40 35.23 10.68
C PHE A 650 19.89 34.62 11.99
N GLU A 651 19.74 35.36 13.08
CA GLU A 651 20.01 34.89 14.45
C GLU A 651 18.88 35.30 15.37
N CYS A 652 18.54 34.43 16.32
CA CYS A 652 17.72 34.80 17.46
C CYS A 652 18.16 34.11 18.76
N ALA A 653 17.87 34.78 19.88
CA ALA A 653 17.96 34.25 21.23
C ALA A 653 16.57 34.26 21.85
N VAL A 654 16.06 33.08 22.23
CA VAL A 654 14.71 32.90 22.79
C VAL A 654 14.82 32.46 24.25
N ASP A 655 14.03 33.05 25.13
CA ASP A 655 13.94 32.59 26.52
C ASP A 655 13.30 31.20 26.61
N TRP A 656 14.12 30.17 26.85
CA TRP A 656 13.64 28.79 26.78
C TRP A 656 12.75 28.40 27.96
N ARG A 657 12.87 29.08 29.11
CA ARG A 657 12.01 28.82 30.28
C ARG A 657 10.59 29.27 30.00
N SER A 658 10.46 30.38 29.28
CA SER A 658 9.18 30.91 28.81
C SER A 658 8.55 30.08 27.68
N LEU A 659 9.33 29.16 27.08
CA LEU A 659 8.83 28.15 26.14
C LEU A 659 8.19 26.93 26.83
N GLY A 660 8.18 26.87 28.18
CA GLY A 660 7.64 25.74 28.92
C GLY A 660 8.48 24.46 28.84
N ILE A 661 9.74 24.57 28.41
CA ILE A 661 10.65 23.44 28.20
C ILE A 661 11.17 22.90 29.53
N VAL A 662 11.14 21.58 29.69
CA VAL A 662 11.76 20.87 30.82
C VAL A 662 13.14 20.36 30.40
N ARG A 663 14.15 20.57 31.24
CA ARG A 663 15.52 20.08 31.00
C ARG A 663 15.55 18.56 30.81
N GLY A 664 16.40 18.09 29.89
CA GLY A 664 16.51 16.68 29.52
C GLY A 664 15.40 16.15 28.61
N GLN A 665 14.50 17.00 28.12
CA GLN A 665 13.49 16.63 27.12
C GLN A 665 13.92 17.08 25.72
N GLN A 666 13.32 16.45 24.71
CA GLN A 666 13.46 16.88 23.33
C GLN A 666 12.42 17.95 23.00
N LEU A 667 12.84 18.94 22.23
CA LEU A 667 12.02 20.05 21.77
C LEU A 667 11.79 19.93 20.26
N PRO A 668 10.56 19.62 19.81
CA PRO A 668 10.18 19.71 18.41
C PRO A 668 10.24 21.15 17.89
N LEU A 669 10.91 21.36 16.75
CA LEU A 669 11.02 22.65 16.06
C LEU A 669 10.61 22.53 14.59
N ILE A 670 9.74 23.42 14.13
CA ILE A 670 9.47 23.66 12.71
C ILE A 670 9.91 25.08 12.36
N VAL A 671 10.54 25.23 11.21
CA VAL A 671 10.98 26.51 10.64
C VAL A 671 10.22 26.76 9.35
N SER A 672 9.44 27.84 9.28
CA SER A 672 8.66 28.19 8.10
C SER A 672 9.00 29.58 7.57
N VAL A 673 8.89 29.78 6.26
CA VAL A 673 8.86 31.13 5.65
C VAL A 673 7.43 31.43 5.24
N ILE A 674 6.88 32.54 5.72
CA ILE A 674 5.50 32.93 5.51
C ILE A 674 5.47 34.25 4.75
N GLN A 675 4.62 34.37 3.73
CA GLN A 675 4.36 35.61 3.02
C GLN A 675 2.87 35.90 2.98
N ASP A 676 2.44 37.07 3.48
CA ASP A 676 1.03 37.48 3.51
C ASP A 676 0.10 36.40 4.12
N GLY A 677 0.55 35.75 5.19
CA GLY A 677 -0.19 34.68 5.89
C GLY A 677 -0.16 33.31 5.20
N LYS A 678 0.50 33.16 4.05
CA LYS A 678 0.68 31.88 3.36
C LYS A 678 2.08 31.32 3.62
N GLU A 679 2.15 30.05 3.99
CA GLU A 679 3.42 29.33 4.15
C GLU A 679 4.04 29.06 2.78
N LEU A 680 5.19 29.66 2.49
CA LEU A 680 5.97 29.45 1.26
C LEU A 680 6.85 28.21 1.36
N ILE A 681 7.37 27.94 2.56
CA ILE A 681 8.16 26.76 2.86
C ILE A 681 7.99 26.41 4.34
N ARG A 682 8.05 25.11 4.63
CA ARG A 682 8.06 24.50 5.95
C ARG A 682 9.25 23.54 6.03
N LEU A 683 10.05 23.65 7.08
CA LEU A 683 11.20 22.80 7.34
C LEU A 683 11.14 22.19 8.74
N PRO A 684 11.23 20.85 8.84
CA PRO A 684 11.15 19.90 7.73
C PRO A 684 9.77 19.97 7.03
N SER A 685 9.66 19.43 5.82
CA SER A 685 8.45 19.55 4.99
C SER A 685 7.23 18.81 5.55
N ARG A 686 7.44 17.75 6.34
CA ARG A 686 6.38 16.87 6.86
C ARG A 686 6.37 16.72 8.40
N ASP A 687 7.53 16.79 9.06
CA ASP A 687 7.69 16.50 10.50
C ASP A 687 8.13 17.74 11.32
N TYR A 688 9.09 17.58 12.25
CA TYR A 688 9.79 18.61 13.00
C TYR A 688 11.24 18.18 13.27
N TYR A 689 12.14 19.14 13.43
CA TYR A 689 13.47 18.89 13.99
C TYR A 689 13.37 18.58 15.48
N LEU A 690 14.05 17.56 15.98
CA LEU A 690 14.16 17.29 17.42
C LEU A 690 15.44 17.92 17.97
N ILE A 691 15.27 18.89 18.86
CA ILE A 691 16.35 19.52 19.60
C ILE A 691 16.47 18.82 20.96
N ASP A 692 17.56 18.08 21.19
CA ASP A 692 17.87 17.57 22.54
C ASP A 692 18.19 18.77 23.44
N PHE A 693 17.31 19.06 24.40
CA PHE A 693 17.56 20.08 25.39
C PHE A 693 18.39 19.47 26.54
N PRO A 694 19.49 20.10 26.94
CA PRO A 694 20.43 19.54 27.91
C PRO A 694 19.73 19.28 29.25
N ASP A 695 20.14 18.23 29.94
CA ASP A 695 19.81 18.06 31.36
C ASP A 695 20.76 18.91 32.24
N GLU A 696 20.58 18.82 33.56
CA GLU A 696 21.39 19.56 34.53
C GLU A 696 22.87 19.11 34.61
N PHE A 697 23.25 18.05 33.90
CA PHE A 697 24.57 17.44 33.92
C PHE A 697 25.31 17.57 32.59
N PHE A 698 24.78 18.32 31.62
CA PHE A 698 25.38 18.52 30.30
C PHE A 698 26.86 18.93 30.34
N ASP A 699 27.25 19.83 31.24
CA ASP A 699 28.65 20.21 31.43
C ASP A 699 29.51 19.09 32.03
N LYS A 700 28.93 18.14 32.77
CA LYS A 700 29.66 17.02 33.39
C LYS A 700 29.90 15.86 32.42
N TYR A 701 29.03 15.64 31.45
CA TYR A 701 29.18 14.57 30.45
C TYR A 701 30.35 14.77 29.48
N LEU A 702 30.80 16.02 29.31
CA LEU A 702 31.92 16.36 28.42
C LEU A 702 33.31 16.17 29.08
N TRP A 703 33.37 16.00 30.40
CA TRP A 703 34.60 15.80 31.18
C TRP A 703 34.79 14.38 31.73
N SER A 704 33.85 13.47 31.47
CA SER A 704 34.04 12.04 31.72
C SER A 704 34.54 11.35 30.45
N VAL A 705 35.87 11.21 30.35
CA VAL A 705 36.52 10.31 29.38
C VAL A 705 36.46 8.89 29.90
#